data_AF-A0A916ITG4-F1
#
_entry.id   AF-A0A916ITG4-F1
#
_cell.length_a   1.000
_cell.length_b   1.000
_cell.length_c   1.000
_cell.angle_alpha   90.00
_cell.angle_beta   90.00
_cell.angle_gamma   90.00
#
_symmetry.space_group_name_H-M   'P 1'
#
loop_
_entity.id
_entity.type
_entity.pdbx_description
1 polymer ?
#
loop_
_entity_poly.entity_id
_entity_poly.type
_entity_poly.pdbx_seq_one_letter_code
_entity_poly.pdbx_strand_id
1 'polypeptide(L)'
;MNDTLAPRAAAVATAAGSPPPIPQCLAAHVLRPPGLHWAGGQPLVARLLGADRDAAAATPGVRAVIVRNNFAGVVADSDEQAAHAAAALRARWAQPPAPGTVPVRRRALAQLGNAAGALAQSHARQAQRYQWPLAGMQATTATCTAIADWRDGALRVWLPSARPGALREELATLLGIAEHQVSLVCWQSADDSGDPGLLAHHAAADAALMAHAAGGCVRRTITADDVGLAEATLDWQIDSAHAGAVIDAYAATLGGTCAPAVPLALWLTHTVAPVADVAIDAEAGDGALPPYRITNIDICAAGPTASSPDTPLAYARAQVFAQESHLDEIAASAGTDPVALRLGHLDDARGAALVRDVAERAGWNPSAQRPGAARGANVRRGRGFAYAHAVESDAAQSWSAWVAEVEVDGTTGELAVTRVTVGHDSESTVPQRATPAAPALEQMVAQTARQLTAQSSGFDAWPAGQPETSGSSLPAVTGAAVPEVRMAGSLATRNTLAAGPAATLPAAAAVANAIFDATGVRLREPPFSAERIRLALDSQQPEKRRSKLGWLAAAAAAAAGLCATVLPWRAPIAPVAPTEPGFYSAATLERGRLVAAAGDCAVCHTTPGGVKNAGGLALETPFGTVYSTNITPDAETGIGTWSFAAFERAMREGIHRDGRRLYPAFPYTAFAKISDADMQSLYAYLMSAEPVKTSVPRTELAFPFNMRPLLAGWNLLFHRNAPFQPDTTRSAQWNRGAYLAEGLGHCSACHSPRNALGGEKGGRHYLTGGTAEGWDAPALTALSRAPVPWTEDALFTYLRGGYAVHHGAAAGPMAPVVEELALLPESDVRAIAHYVASFSAPPPSPAQITAQAAQYERRSAEAAGSLGGPAARLYQSACAVCHQSEQGMRQFGVKPSLALNTNLHGDRPDNVIQVLLQGMPAPPNSTLGAMPSYADSLDDKQVAALTQYLRARFAPDKPAWQDVEATVARLRAAPAH
;
A
#
# COMPACT_ATOMS: atom_id res chain seq x y z
N MET A 1 37.88 54.08 32.57
CA MET A 1 36.44 53.88 32.86
C MET A 1 35.86 53.27 31.59
N ASN A 2 36.13 51.99 31.28
CA ASN A 2 35.46 50.76 31.79
C ASN A 2 33.93 50.97 31.72
N ASP A 3 33.16 50.30 30.85
CA ASP A 3 32.99 48.85 30.83
C ASP A 3 32.48 48.28 29.49
N THR A 4 32.70 46.97 29.38
CA THR A 4 32.48 45.98 28.32
C THR A 4 31.10 45.93 27.64
N LEU A 5 31.11 45.91 26.30
CA LEU A 5 30.10 45.29 25.44
C LEU A 5 30.81 44.30 24.51
N ALA A 6 30.63 43.01 24.77
CA ALA A 6 31.06 41.91 23.91
C ALA A 6 29.86 41.42 23.08
N PRO A 7 30.04 41.07 21.79
CA PRO A 7 28.95 40.62 20.93
C PRO A 7 28.59 39.16 21.22
N ARG A 8 27.30 38.90 21.51
CA ARG A 8 26.68 37.57 21.54
C ARG A 8 26.30 37.17 20.11
N ALA A 9 27.15 36.42 19.42
CA ALA A 9 26.76 35.61 18.27
C ALA A 9 27.75 34.46 18.04
N ALA A 10 27.19 33.26 17.85
CA ALA A 10 27.79 32.10 17.20
C ALA A 10 29.11 31.53 17.75
N ALA A 11 29.03 30.81 18.87
CA ALA A 11 29.98 29.74 19.19
C ALA A 11 29.33 28.70 20.11
N VAL A 12 28.58 27.75 19.56
CA VAL A 12 28.43 26.43 20.19
C VAL A 12 29.19 25.45 19.31
N ALA A 13 30.44 25.25 19.69
CA ALA A 13 31.33 24.28 19.11
C ALA A 13 30.75 22.86 19.27
N THR A 14 30.84 22.11 18.18
CA THR A 14 30.83 20.65 18.12
C THR A 14 31.75 20.04 19.19
N ALA A 15 31.17 19.30 20.14
CA ALA A 15 31.90 18.30 20.93
C ALA A 15 30.96 17.17 21.38
N ALA A 16 31.26 15.95 20.93
CA ALA A 16 30.78 14.64 21.39
C ALA A 16 29.27 14.33 21.33
N GLY A 17 28.87 13.34 20.52
CA GLY A 17 27.58 12.68 20.74
C GLY A 17 26.99 11.96 19.54
N SER A 18 27.67 10.94 18.99
CA SER A 18 26.91 9.87 18.31
C SER A 18 25.85 9.35 19.28
N PRO A 19 24.63 9.00 18.82
CA PRO A 19 23.65 8.38 19.70
C PRO A 19 24.23 7.11 20.30
N PRO A 20 23.76 6.67 21.48
CA PRO A 20 24.02 5.32 21.94
C PRO A 20 23.72 4.31 20.81
N PRO A 21 24.51 3.23 20.67
CA PRO A 21 24.28 2.23 19.63
C PRO A 21 22.80 1.80 19.67
N ILE A 22 22.13 1.80 18.51
CA ILE A 22 20.70 1.48 18.39
C ILE A 22 20.28 0.21 19.19
N PRO A 23 21.09 -0.87 19.26
CA PRO A 23 20.77 -2.05 20.08
C PRO A 23 20.69 -1.82 21.60
N GLN A 24 21.10 -0.66 22.10
CA GLN A 24 21.08 -0.30 23.53
C GLN A 24 19.88 0.57 23.92
N CYS A 25 19.04 0.96 22.96
CA CYS A 25 17.85 1.76 23.21
C CYS A 25 16.59 0.90 23.08
N LEU A 26 15.65 1.11 24.00
CA LEU A 26 14.36 0.43 24.00
C LEU A 26 13.49 0.92 22.84
N ALA A 27 12.63 0.05 22.34
CA ALA A 27 11.66 0.39 21.31
C ALA A 27 10.38 0.95 21.94
N ALA A 28 9.78 1.95 21.31
CA ALA A 28 8.50 2.52 21.75
C ALA A 28 7.43 2.46 20.66
N HIS A 29 6.23 2.05 21.07
CA HIS A 29 5.02 2.08 20.24
C HIS A 29 3.97 2.97 20.91
N VAL A 30 3.41 3.93 20.17
CA VAL A 30 2.40 4.88 20.66
C VAL A 30 1.09 4.60 19.95
N LEU A 31 0.02 4.35 20.71
CA LEU A 31 -1.33 4.22 20.16
C LEU A 31 -1.86 5.59 19.75
N ARG A 32 -2.16 5.73 18.46
CA ARG A 32 -2.74 6.97 17.91
C ARG A 32 -4.25 6.97 18.06
N PRO A 33 -4.87 8.13 18.38
CA PRO A 33 -6.32 8.24 18.40
C PRO A 33 -6.93 7.92 17.02
N PRO A 34 -8.02 7.16 16.95
CA PRO A 34 -8.69 6.87 15.69
C PRO A 34 -9.26 8.14 15.05
N GLY A 35 -9.16 8.24 13.72
CA GLY A 35 -9.69 9.39 12.96
C GLY A 35 -8.92 10.69 13.19
N LEU A 36 -7.67 10.62 13.67
CA LEU A 36 -6.80 11.78 13.84
C LEU A 36 -6.61 12.53 12.51
N HIS A 37 -6.97 13.81 12.51
CA HIS A 37 -6.70 14.73 11.40
C HIS A 37 -6.49 16.15 11.95
N TRP A 38 -5.96 17.05 11.13
CA TRP A 38 -5.68 18.43 11.52
C TRP A 38 -6.69 19.40 10.91
N ALA A 39 -7.22 20.30 11.73
CA ALA A 39 -8.07 21.40 11.29
C ALA A 39 -7.62 22.69 11.97
N GLY A 40 -7.27 23.71 11.19
CA GLY A 40 -6.85 25.00 11.73
C GLY A 40 -5.66 24.91 12.70
N GLY A 41 -4.71 24.02 12.46
CA GLY A 41 -3.50 23.87 13.25
C GLY A 41 -3.70 23.11 14.56
N GLN A 42 -4.91 22.61 14.79
CA GLN A 42 -5.27 21.83 15.96
C GLN A 42 -5.60 20.38 15.54
N PRO A 43 -5.16 19.38 16.32
CA PRO A 43 -5.50 18.00 16.03
C PRO A 43 -6.92 17.70 16.51
N LEU A 44 -7.77 17.23 15.60
CA LEU A 44 -9.07 16.68 15.91
C LEU A 44 -8.88 15.22 16.32
N VAL A 45 -8.90 14.98 17.62
CA VAL A 45 -8.60 13.69 18.23
C VAL A 45 -9.81 13.12 18.95
N ALA A 46 -10.00 11.81 18.82
CA ALA A 46 -10.88 11.06 19.69
C ALA A 46 -10.36 11.10 21.14
N ARG A 47 -11.27 11.27 22.10
CA ARG A 47 -10.92 11.26 23.53
C ARG A 47 -10.71 9.82 24.02
N LEU A 48 -9.62 9.56 24.74
CA LEU A 48 -9.39 8.25 25.36
C LEU A 48 -10.34 8.09 26.56
N LEU A 49 -11.19 7.06 26.52
CA LEU A 49 -12.13 6.72 27.59
C LEU A 49 -11.51 5.76 28.61
N GLY A 50 -10.54 4.95 28.19
CA GLY A 50 -9.77 4.08 29.08
C GLY A 50 -8.88 3.12 28.32
N ALA A 51 -7.87 2.59 29.01
CA ALA A 51 -6.93 1.60 28.49
C ALA A 51 -6.53 0.63 29.63
N ASP A 52 -6.37 -0.65 29.29
CA ASP A 52 -5.96 -1.74 30.16
C ASP A 52 -4.43 -1.76 30.31
N ARG A 53 -3.94 -0.99 31.28
CA ARG A 53 -2.50 -0.83 31.54
C ARG A 53 -1.86 -2.12 32.04
N ASP A 54 -2.60 -2.89 32.84
CA ASP A 54 -2.10 -4.09 33.50
C ASP A 54 -1.90 -5.21 32.47
N ALA A 55 -2.82 -5.36 31.51
CA ALA A 55 -2.67 -6.31 30.42
C ALA A 55 -1.43 -6.00 29.55
N ALA A 56 -1.19 -4.73 29.23
CA ALA A 56 -0.02 -4.31 28.48
C ALA A 56 1.28 -4.55 29.27
N ALA A 57 1.31 -4.18 30.56
CA ALA A 57 2.46 -4.36 31.43
C ALA A 57 2.81 -5.84 31.68
N ALA A 58 1.82 -6.73 31.61
CA ALA A 58 2.02 -8.18 31.74
C ALA A 58 2.66 -8.84 30.50
N THR A 59 2.80 -8.10 29.40
CA THR A 59 3.42 -8.64 28.18
C THR A 59 4.93 -8.79 28.34
N PRO A 60 5.54 -9.94 28.00
CA PRO A 60 6.98 -10.14 28.12
C PRO A 60 7.79 -9.09 27.34
N GLY A 61 8.86 -8.57 27.98
CA GLY A 61 9.75 -7.57 27.38
C GLY A 61 9.30 -6.11 27.54
N VAL A 62 8.12 -5.86 28.13
CA VAL A 62 7.65 -4.50 28.42
C VAL A 62 8.40 -3.88 29.59
N ARG A 63 8.88 -2.65 29.40
CA ARG A 63 9.62 -1.85 30.39
C ARG A 63 8.78 -0.76 31.01
N ALA A 64 7.91 -0.13 30.23
CA ALA A 64 7.02 0.92 30.71
C ALA A 64 5.74 0.99 29.88
N VAL A 65 4.65 1.38 30.54
CA VAL A 65 3.36 1.69 29.91
C VAL A 65 2.94 3.08 30.34
N ILE A 66 2.63 3.94 29.37
CA ILE A 66 2.25 5.33 29.61
C ILE A 66 0.82 5.51 29.12
N VAL A 67 -0.02 6.07 29.98
CA VAL A 67 -1.34 6.57 29.59
C VAL A 67 -1.57 7.90 30.32
N ARG A 68 -1.53 9.01 29.58
CA ARG A 68 -1.68 10.39 30.07
C ARG A 68 -2.65 11.14 29.16
N ASN A 69 -3.84 11.44 29.67
CA ASN A 69 -4.93 12.02 28.88
C ASN A 69 -5.21 11.20 27.61
N ASN A 70 -5.02 11.75 26.42
CA ASN A 70 -5.23 11.06 25.15
C ASN A 70 -3.96 10.39 24.60
N PHE A 71 -2.83 10.50 25.30
CA PHE A 71 -1.59 9.83 24.95
C PHE A 71 -1.53 8.45 25.59
N ALA A 72 -1.34 7.40 24.80
CA ALA A 72 -1.12 6.04 25.28
C ALA A 72 0.04 5.38 24.51
N GLY A 73 0.99 4.74 25.21
CA GLY A 73 2.14 4.10 24.57
C GLY A 73 2.82 3.07 25.46
N VAL A 74 3.59 2.18 24.82
CA VAL A 74 4.35 1.10 25.47
C VAL A 74 5.82 1.14 25.05
N VAL A 75 6.71 0.92 26.01
CA VAL A 75 8.16 0.76 25.80
C VAL A 75 8.52 -0.70 26.06
N ALA A 76 9.25 -1.32 25.14
CA ALA A 76 9.71 -2.71 25.26
C ALA A 76 11.14 -2.91 24.73
N ASP A 77 11.69 -4.12 24.91
CA ASP A 77 13.04 -4.47 24.46
C ASP A 77 13.16 -4.55 22.92
N SER A 78 12.06 -4.68 22.18
CA SER A 78 12.01 -4.72 20.70
C SER A 78 10.74 -4.08 20.13
N ASP A 79 10.76 -3.67 18.86
CA ASP A 79 9.61 -3.03 18.20
C ASP A 79 8.39 -3.96 18.14
N GLU A 80 8.61 -5.25 17.87
CA GLU A 80 7.57 -6.29 17.83
C GLU A 80 6.87 -6.44 19.19
N GLN A 81 7.65 -6.50 20.28
CA GLN A 81 7.10 -6.58 21.62
C GLN A 81 6.35 -5.30 22.01
N ALA A 82 6.86 -4.12 21.63
CA ALA A 82 6.20 -2.85 21.90
C ALA A 82 4.85 -2.76 21.15
N ALA A 83 4.79 -3.20 19.89
CA ALA A 83 3.57 -3.25 19.10
C ALA A 83 2.55 -4.26 19.65
N HIS A 84 2.99 -5.47 20.01
CA HIS A 84 2.13 -6.49 20.60
C HIS A 84 1.54 -6.04 21.94
N ALA A 85 2.37 -5.46 22.82
CA ALA A 85 1.93 -4.93 24.10
C ALA A 85 1.01 -3.71 23.95
N ALA A 86 1.25 -2.87 22.94
CA ALA A 86 0.34 -1.77 22.63
C ALA A 86 -1.05 -2.26 22.21
N ALA A 87 -1.15 -3.36 21.45
CA ALA A 87 -2.45 -3.98 21.16
C ALA A 87 -3.17 -4.48 22.42
N ALA A 88 -2.40 -4.95 23.43
CA ALA A 88 -2.94 -5.40 24.71
C ALA A 88 -3.52 -4.27 25.59
N LEU A 89 -3.22 -2.98 25.30
CA LEU A 89 -3.82 -1.85 26.01
C LEU A 89 -5.33 -1.74 25.85
N ARG A 90 -5.94 -2.37 24.83
CA ARG A 90 -7.41 -2.38 24.61
C ARG A 90 -8.03 -0.98 24.77
N ALA A 91 -7.40 0.03 24.16
CA ALA A 91 -7.79 1.43 24.30
C ALA A 91 -9.22 1.65 23.76
N ARG A 92 -10.09 2.22 24.59
CA ARG A 92 -11.45 2.60 24.23
C ARG A 92 -11.50 4.09 23.97
N TRP A 93 -11.97 4.48 22.79
CA TRP A 93 -12.02 5.87 22.34
C TRP A 93 -13.46 6.34 22.21
N ALA A 94 -13.69 7.63 22.46
CA ALA A 94 -14.94 8.30 22.09
C ALA A 94 -15.01 8.53 20.56
N GLN A 95 -16.18 8.88 20.04
CA GLN A 95 -16.25 9.37 18.65
C GLN A 95 -15.45 10.68 18.51
N PRO A 96 -14.72 10.86 17.41
CA PRO A 96 -14.04 12.12 17.14
C PRO A 96 -15.07 13.24 16.97
N PRO A 97 -14.74 14.47 17.41
CA PRO A 97 -15.60 15.62 17.18
C PRO A 97 -15.80 15.87 15.67
N ALA A 98 -16.99 16.30 15.27
CA ALA A 98 -17.23 16.72 13.89
C ALA A 98 -16.36 17.94 13.54
N PRO A 99 -15.82 18.02 12.31
CA PRO A 99 -15.03 19.18 11.91
C PRO A 99 -15.90 20.44 11.94
N GLY A 100 -15.54 21.38 12.82
CA GLY A 100 -16.19 22.68 12.88
C GLY A 100 -15.75 23.58 11.73
N THR A 101 -16.59 24.55 11.35
CA THR A 101 -16.19 25.62 10.44
C THR A 101 -15.28 26.60 11.16
N VAL A 102 -13.96 26.46 11.01
CA VAL A 102 -13.01 27.45 11.49
C VAL A 102 -13.04 28.64 10.51
N PRO A 103 -13.30 29.87 10.96
CA PRO A 103 -13.26 31.03 10.09
C PRO A 103 -11.86 31.21 9.51
N VAL A 104 -11.77 31.20 8.19
CA VAL A 104 -10.52 31.35 7.46
C VAL A 104 -10.16 32.83 7.41
N ARG A 105 -9.13 33.25 8.15
CA ARG A 105 -8.54 34.60 8.01
C ARG A 105 -7.58 34.60 6.82
N ARG A 106 -7.71 35.60 5.95
CA ARG A 106 -6.80 35.85 4.81
C ARG A 106 -5.64 36.72 5.28
N ARG A 107 -4.41 36.25 5.10
CA ARG A 107 -3.17 37.01 5.38
C ARG A 107 -2.41 37.25 4.08
N ALA A 108 -2.03 38.49 3.79
CA ALA A 108 -1.17 38.82 2.65
C ALA A 108 0.26 38.32 2.93
N LEU A 109 0.84 37.62 1.95
CA LEU A 109 2.24 37.14 1.97
C LEU A 109 3.13 38.01 1.08
N ALA A 110 2.64 38.42 -0.10
CA ALA A 110 3.35 39.34 -0.98
C ALA A 110 2.36 40.13 -1.83
N GLN A 111 2.61 41.44 -2.02
CA GLN A 111 1.79 42.31 -2.86
C GLN A 111 2.65 43.26 -3.68
N LEU A 112 2.35 43.35 -4.97
CA LEU A 112 2.97 44.28 -5.91
C LEU A 112 1.90 44.82 -6.87
N GLY A 113 1.85 46.13 -7.10
CA GLY A 113 0.86 46.72 -8.03
C GLY A 113 -0.60 46.50 -7.59
N ASN A 114 -1.52 46.37 -8.55
CA ASN A 114 -2.95 46.17 -8.33
C ASN A 114 -3.47 44.93 -9.08
N ALA A 115 -3.19 43.73 -8.54
CA ALA A 115 -3.58 42.46 -9.15
C ALA A 115 -5.10 42.32 -9.30
N ALA A 116 -5.88 42.72 -8.29
CA ALA A 116 -7.33 42.65 -8.33
C ALA A 116 -7.93 43.49 -9.46
N GLY A 117 -7.42 44.71 -9.66
CA GLY A 117 -7.86 45.58 -10.76
C GLY A 117 -7.49 45.03 -12.13
N ALA A 118 -6.25 44.55 -12.30
CA ALA A 118 -5.78 43.97 -13.55
C ALA A 118 -6.54 42.67 -13.92
N LEU A 119 -6.82 41.80 -12.95
CA LEU A 119 -7.65 40.60 -13.14
C LEU A 119 -9.10 40.94 -13.52
N ALA A 120 -9.68 41.98 -12.91
CA ALA A 120 -11.05 42.40 -13.21
C ALA A 120 -11.20 43.00 -14.62
N GLN A 121 -10.13 43.57 -15.18
CA GLN A 121 -10.12 44.23 -16.48
C GLN A 121 -9.70 43.29 -17.64
N SER A 122 -9.14 42.12 -17.34
CA SER A 122 -8.64 41.19 -18.34
C SER A 122 -9.71 40.26 -18.89
N HIS A 123 -9.69 40.05 -20.21
CA HIS A 123 -10.52 39.05 -20.90
C HIS A 123 -9.83 37.70 -21.06
N ALA A 124 -8.52 37.63 -20.79
CA ALA A 124 -7.69 36.43 -20.87
C ALA A 124 -7.23 36.05 -19.45
N ARG A 125 -8.22 35.66 -18.63
CA ARG A 125 -8.04 35.27 -17.24
C ARG A 125 -8.03 33.75 -17.12
N GLN A 126 -7.11 33.20 -16.34
CA GLN A 126 -6.98 31.77 -16.10
C GLN A 126 -6.88 31.49 -14.60
N ALA A 127 -7.88 30.78 -14.06
CA ALA A 127 -7.90 30.35 -12.68
C ALA A 127 -7.76 28.81 -12.58
N GLN A 128 -6.81 28.33 -11.79
CA GLN A 128 -6.55 26.90 -11.60
C GLN A 128 -6.26 26.57 -10.13
N ARG A 129 -6.54 25.33 -9.75
CA ARG A 129 -6.20 24.76 -8.43
C ARG A 129 -5.17 23.66 -8.61
N TYR A 130 -4.12 23.72 -7.81
CA TYR A 130 -3.05 22.72 -7.70
C TYR A 130 -3.02 22.19 -6.27
N GLN A 131 -2.82 20.89 -6.12
CA GLN A 131 -2.76 20.23 -4.81
C GLN A 131 -1.42 19.55 -4.63
N TRP A 132 -0.90 19.56 -3.40
CA TRP A 132 0.37 18.92 -3.04
C TRP A 132 0.21 18.10 -1.76
N PRO A 133 0.60 16.82 -1.71
CA PRO A 133 0.57 16.03 -0.49
C PRO A 133 1.62 16.57 0.50
N LEU A 134 1.16 17.06 1.66
CA LEU A 134 1.99 17.77 2.64
C LEU A 134 3.17 16.92 3.13
N ALA A 135 2.95 15.63 3.39
CA ALA A 135 3.97 14.68 3.80
C ALA A 135 4.76 14.03 2.65
N GLY A 136 4.54 14.48 1.40
CA GLY A 136 5.17 13.94 0.21
C GLY A 136 4.51 12.67 -0.34
N MET A 137 5.06 12.13 -1.43
CA MET A 137 4.44 11.05 -2.22
C MET A 137 4.45 9.67 -1.54
N GLN A 138 5.16 9.53 -0.42
CA GLN A 138 5.34 8.28 0.32
C GLN A 138 4.87 8.40 1.78
N ALA A 139 3.89 9.27 2.05
CA ALA A 139 3.49 9.68 3.39
C ALA A 139 3.26 8.53 4.41
N THR A 140 2.78 7.37 3.96
CA THR A 140 2.51 6.20 4.83
C THR A 140 3.72 5.30 5.08
N THR A 141 4.80 5.45 4.29
CA THR A 141 5.99 4.58 4.35
C THR A 141 7.26 5.35 4.70
N ALA A 142 7.28 6.65 4.44
CA ALA A 142 8.41 7.52 4.76
C ALA A 142 8.51 7.72 6.27
N THR A 143 9.67 7.37 6.82
CA THR A 143 9.92 7.34 8.26
C THR A 143 10.82 8.48 8.71
N CYS A 144 10.65 8.90 9.97
CA CYS A 144 11.58 9.76 10.68
C CYS A 144 11.81 9.24 12.10
N THR A 145 13.07 9.19 12.53
CA THR A 145 13.51 8.58 13.77
C THR A 145 14.10 9.61 14.72
N ALA A 146 13.69 9.56 15.99
CA ALA A 146 14.32 10.29 17.08
C ALA A 146 14.73 9.33 18.20
N ILE A 147 15.81 9.66 18.89
CA ILE A 147 16.30 8.93 20.07
C ILE A 147 16.27 9.89 21.25
N ALA A 148 15.72 9.45 22.38
CA ALA A 148 15.71 10.21 23.63
C ALA A 148 16.34 9.36 24.74
N ASP A 149 17.22 9.96 25.53
CA ASP A 149 17.85 9.33 26.70
C ASP A 149 17.56 10.18 27.93
N TRP A 150 16.98 9.54 28.94
CA TRP A 150 16.61 10.16 30.21
C TRP A 150 17.50 9.63 31.34
N ARG A 151 18.32 10.50 31.93
CA ARG A 151 19.24 10.15 33.04
C ARG A 151 19.42 11.33 33.98
N ASP A 152 19.53 11.05 35.28
CA ASP A 152 19.84 12.05 36.32
C ASP A 152 18.95 13.31 36.29
N GLY A 153 17.67 13.15 35.91
CA GLY A 153 16.72 14.26 35.80
C GLY A 153 16.95 15.18 34.60
N ALA A 154 17.74 14.76 33.61
CA ALA A 154 17.98 15.48 32.37
C ALA A 154 17.60 14.63 31.15
N LEU A 155 17.14 15.32 30.09
CA LEU A 155 16.77 14.72 28.81
C LEU A 155 17.81 15.09 27.75
N ARG A 156 18.31 14.09 27.03
CA ARG A 156 19.08 14.28 25.80
C ARG A 156 18.35 13.69 24.61
N VAL A 157 18.20 14.44 23.52
CA VAL A 157 17.49 13.99 22.31
C VAL A 157 18.36 14.17 21.06
N TRP A 158 18.43 13.13 20.24
CA TRP A 158 19.07 13.11 18.93
C TRP A 158 18.01 13.16 17.84
N LEU A 159 18.02 14.22 17.03
CA LEU A 159 17.10 14.41 15.91
C LEU A 159 17.64 15.47 14.93
N PRO A 160 17.19 15.49 13.66
CA PRO A 160 17.33 16.68 12.84
C PRO A 160 16.32 17.73 13.32
N SER A 161 16.75 18.97 13.56
CA SER A 161 15.85 20.04 14.03
C SER A 161 16.20 21.38 13.41
N ALA A 162 15.22 21.99 12.73
CA ALA A 162 15.31 23.36 12.23
C ALA A 162 15.01 24.41 13.32
N ARG A 163 14.28 24.02 14.39
CA ARG A 163 13.84 24.91 15.49
C ARG A 163 14.26 24.38 16.87
N PRO A 164 15.58 24.27 17.16
CA PRO A 164 16.06 23.66 18.39
C PRO A 164 15.79 24.48 19.68
N GLY A 165 15.51 25.79 19.57
CA GLY A 165 15.13 26.61 20.73
C GLY A 165 13.72 26.27 21.20
N ALA A 166 12.73 26.47 20.33
CA ALA A 166 11.32 26.22 20.66
C ALA A 166 11.03 24.75 21.00
N LEU A 167 11.66 23.78 20.32
CA LEU A 167 11.49 22.37 20.70
C LEU A 167 11.99 22.07 22.12
N ARG A 168 13.04 22.77 22.58
CA ARG A 168 13.58 22.59 23.93
C ARG A 168 12.58 23.03 24.99
N GLU A 169 11.94 24.18 24.79
CA GLU A 169 10.87 24.69 25.64
C GLU A 169 9.65 23.77 25.63
N GLU A 170 9.26 23.26 24.45
CA GLU A 170 8.16 22.32 24.27
C GLU A 170 8.40 21.00 25.03
N LEU A 171 9.59 20.42 24.91
CA LEU A 171 9.95 19.18 25.62
C LEU A 171 10.06 19.41 27.14
N ALA A 172 10.62 20.55 27.56
CA ALA A 172 10.69 20.91 28.97
C ALA A 172 9.27 21.06 29.57
N THR A 173 8.36 21.71 28.84
CA THR A 173 6.94 21.85 29.21
C THR A 173 6.22 20.49 29.25
N LEU A 174 6.47 19.64 28.25
CA LEU A 174 5.86 18.32 28.14
C LEU A 174 6.20 17.43 29.35
N LEU A 175 7.47 17.46 29.78
CA LEU A 175 7.98 16.68 30.91
C LEU A 175 7.84 17.37 32.27
N GLY A 176 7.60 18.68 32.31
CA GLY A 176 7.51 19.45 33.55
C GLY A 176 8.88 19.70 34.22
N ILE A 177 9.93 19.90 33.43
CA ILE A 177 11.30 20.17 33.88
C ILE A 177 11.79 21.55 33.44
N ALA A 178 12.94 21.98 33.95
CA ALA A 178 13.55 23.24 33.52
C ALA A 178 14.23 23.10 32.14
N GLU A 179 14.17 24.15 31.32
CA GLU A 179 14.69 24.17 29.94
C GLU A 179 16.17 23.76 29.84
N HIS A 180 17.00 24.17 30.81
CA HIS A 180 18.43 23.83 30.86
C HIS A 180 18.70 22.34 31.10
N GLN A 181 17.70 21.56 31.50
CA GLN A 181 17.78 20.11 31.67
C GLN A 181 17.51 19.36 30.36
N VAL A 182 17.17 20.06 29.27
CA VAL A 182 16.95 19.48 27.94
C VAL A 182 18.11 19.84 27.01
N SER A 183 18.77 18.81 26.47
CA SER A 183 19.86 18.92 25.50
C SER A 183 19.43 18.30 24.17
N LEU A 184 19.57 19.05 23.09
CA LEU A 184 19.31 18.57 21.73
C LEU A 184 20.62 18.40 20.97
N VAL A 185 20.74 17.30 20.24
CA VAL A 185 21.89 16.97 19.40
C VAL A 185 21.40 16.77 17.97
N CYS A 186 21.95 17.52 17.02
CA CYS A 186 21.61 17.36 15.62
C CYS A 186 22.14 16.02 15.09
N TRP A 187 21.24 15.14 14.69
CA TRP A 187 21.55 13.80 14.18
C TRP A 187 20.40 13.29 13.32
N GLN A 188 20.68 12.62 12.20
CA GLN A 188 19.66 12.02 11.34
C GLN A 188 20.00 10.55 11.10
N SER A 189 18.99 9.67 11.11
CA SER A 189 19.17 8.27 10.77
C SER A 189 19.45 8.12 9.27
N ALA A 190 20.32 7.18 8.90
CA ALA A 190 20.59 6.87 7.49
C ALA A 190 19.37 6.24 6.78
N ASP A 191 18.49 5.61 7.55
CA ASP A 191 17.30 4.92 7.05
C ASP A 191 16.05 5.83 6.96
N ASP A 192 16.14 7.06 7.46
CA ASP A 192 15.02 8.00 7.42
C ASP A 192 14.82 8.56 6.01
N SER A 193 13.58 8.52 5.54
CA SER A 193 13.17 8.98 4.20
C SER A 193 12.06 10.03 4.22
N GLY A 194 11.46 10.30 5.39
CA GLY A 194 10.45 11.33 5.59
C GLY A 194 11.02 12.74 5.71
N ASP A 195 10.16 13.75 5.57
CA ASP A 195 10.56 15.15 5.78
C ASP A 195 10.83 15.41 7.28
N PRO A 196 12.08 15.65 7.69
CA PRO A 196 12.41 15.88 9.09
C PRO A 196 11.76 17.16 9.64
N GLY A 197 11.50 18.16 8.79
CA GLY A 197 10.81 19.39 9.19
C GLY A 197 9.36 19.15 9.60
N LEU A 198 8.74 18.07 9.14
CA LEU A 198 7.37 17.71 9.46
C LEU A 198 7.28 16.68 10.60
N LEU A 199 8.18 15.71 10.65
CA LEU A 199 8.04 14.52 11.51
C LEU A 199 8.99 14.49 12.71
N ALA A 200 10.20 15.05 12.61
CA ALA A 200 11.24 14.82 13.63
C ALA A 200 10.85 15.34 15.02
N HIS A 201 10.14 16.46 15.08
CA HIS A 201 9.67 17.07 16.33
C HIS A 201 8.59 16.23 17.01
N HIS A 202 7.72 15.59 16.24
CA HIS A 202 6.73 14.63 16.75
C HIS A 202 7.41 13.37 17.30
N ALA A 203 8.38 12.83 16.56
CA ALA A 203 9.15 11.66 16.97
C ALA A 203 9.90 11.93 18.28
N ALA A 204 10.51 13.12 18.41
CA ALA A 204 11.22 13.54 19.61
C ALA A 204 10.31 13.71 20.83
N ALA A 205 9.13 14.30 20.67
CA ALA A 205 8.19 14.47 21.77
C ALA A 205 7.63 13.13 22.28
N ASP A 206 7.32 12.21 21.36
CA ASP A 206 6.98 10.83 21.70
C ASP A 206 8.16 10.16 22.44
N ALA A 207 9.36 10.15 21.84
CA ALA A 207 10.54 9.51 22.43
C ALA A 207 10.84 10.08 23.82
N ALA A 208 10.72 11.38 24.04
CA ALA A 208 10.97 12.04 25.31
C ALA A 208 10.00 11.58 26.42
N LEU A 209 8.69 11.52 26.14
CA LEU A 209 7.71 10.99 27.09
C LEU A 209 8.02 9.53 27.45
N MET A 210 8.35 8.73 26.42
CA MET A 210 8.60 7.31 26.57
C MET A 210 9.91 7.05 27.34
N ALA A 211 10.97 7.78 27.04
CA ALA A 211 12.25 7.73 27.77
C ALA A 211 12.09 8.13 29.23
N HIS A 212 11.33 9.20 29.50
CA HIS A 212 11.03 9.66 30.85
C HIS A 212 10.33 8.58 31.68
N ALA A 213 9.37 7.85 31.11
CA ALA A 213 8.67 6.79 31.84
C ALA A 213 9.48 5.50 31.99
N ALA A 214 10.32 5.17 31.01
CA ALA A 214 11.17 3.97 31.06
C ALA A 214 12.43 4.16 31.90
N GLY A 215 12.86 5.41 32.13
CA GLY A 215 14.07 5.71 32.88
C GLY A 215 15.36 5.38 32.11
N GLY A 216 15.37 5.54 30.78
CA GLY A 216 16.54 5.20 29.96
C GLY A 216 16.41 5.62 28.49
N CYS A 217 17.25 5.04 27.63
CA CYS A 217 17.24 5.35 26.20
C CYS A 217 16.06 4.70 25.49
N VAL A 218 15.31 5.49 24.71
CA VAL A 218 14.19 5.05 23.88
C VAL A 218 14.35 5.60 22.46
N ARG A 219 14.11 4.72 21.48
CA ARG A 219 14.00 5.08 20.07
C ARG A 219 12.53 5.10 19.64
N ARG A 220 12.16 6.12 18.87
CA ARG A 220 10.85 6.20 18.20
C ARG A 220 11.03 6.54 16.73
N THR A 221 10.51 5.68 15.87
CA THR A 221 10.41 5.89 14.42
C THR A 221 8.95 6.08 14.05
N ILE A 222 8.60 7.21 13.42
CA ILE A 222 7.20 7.54 13.06
C ILE A 222 7.02 7.70 11.55
N THR A 223 5.78 7.57 11.08
CA THR A 223 5.36 7.96 9.72
C THR A 223 4.48 9.21 9.74
N ALA A 224 4.03 9.70 8.57
CA ALA A 224 3.04 10.79 8.55
C ALA A 224 1.65 10.33 8.99
N ASP A 225 1.32 9.05 8.81
CA ASP A 225 0.06 8.47 9.26
C ASP A 225 -0.04 8.47 10.81
N ASP A 226 1.08 8.17 11.48
CA ASP A 226 1.20 8.25 12.94
C ASP A 226 0.76 9.62 13.50
N VAL A 227 0.87 10.68 12.72
CA VAL A 227 0.53 12.04 13.14
C VAL A 227 -0.68 12.62 12.40
N GLY A 228 -1.42 11.82 11.64
CA GLY A 228 -2.63 12.26 10.93
C GLY A 228 -2.35 13.19 9.75
N LEU A 229 -1.19 13.03 9.10
CA LEU A 229 -0.75 13.83 7.96
C LEU A 229 -0.65 13.03 6.65
N ALA A 230 -1.02 11.76 6.65
CA ALA A 230 -0.96 10.90 5.46
C ALA A 230 -1.81 11.43 4.29
N GLU A 231 -3.01 11.93 4.58
CA GLU A 231 -3.94 12.51 3.59
C GLU A 231 -3.91 14.05 3.57
N ALA A 232 -3.01 14.67 4.34
CA ALA A 232 -2.93 16.12 4.43
C ALA A 232 -2.42 16.71 3.10
N THR A 233 -3.11 17.74 2.62
CA THR A 233 -2.79 18.40 1.34
C THR A 233 -2.63 19.90 1.51
N LEU A 234 -1.72 20.47 0.73
CA LEU A 234 -1.62 21.90 0.49
C LEU A 234 -2.37 22.24 -0.78
N ASP A 235 -3.19 23.28 -0.72
CA ASP A 235 -3.98 23.77 -1.85
C ASP A 235 -3.42 25.10 -2.34
N TRP A 236 -3.07 25.19 -3.62
CA TRP A 236 -2.68 26.42 -4.28
C TRP A 236 -3.71 26.80 -5.33
N GLN A 237 -4.41 27.91 -5.12
CA GLN A 237 -5.31 28.49 -6.11
C GLN A 237 -4.61 29.65 -6.79
N ILE A 238 -4.36 29.54 -8.10
CA ILE A 238 -3.72 30.59 -8.89
C ILE A 238 -4.75 31.18 -9.85
N ASP A 239 -4.79 32.51 -9.92
CA ASP A 239 -5.62 33.29 -10.82
C ASP A 239 -4.75 34.34 -11.52
N SER A 240 -4.60 34.22 -12.83
CA SER A 240 -3.72 35.08 -13.62
C SER A 240 -4.45 35.77 -14.77
N ALA A 241 -3.90 36.90 -15.21
CA ALA A 241 -4.28 37.58 -16.44
C ALA A 241 -3.06 37.66 -17.36
N HIS A 242 -3.23 37.32 -18.63
CA HIS A 242 -2.14 37.32 -19.59
C HIS A 242 -2.57 37.83 -20.98
N ALA A 243 -1.69 38.56 -21.66
CA ALA A 243 -1.84 39.03 -23.03
C ALA A 243 -0.80 38.34 -23.93
N GLY A 244 -1.21 37.23 -24.57
CA GLY A 244 -0.28 36.35 -25.26
C GLY A 244 0.73 35.76 -24.27
N ALA A 245 2.02 35.99 -24.50
CA ALA A 245 3.09 35.52 -23.61
C ALA A 245 3.34 36.42 -22.40
N VAL A 246 2.77 37.64 -22.35
CA VAL A 246 3.01 38.62 -21.26
C VAL A 246 2.02 38.37 -20.12
N ILE A 247 2.53 38.29 -18.88
CA ILE A 247 1.72 38.09 -17.67
C ILE A 247 1.49 39.43 -16.98
N ASP A 248 0.24 39.92 -17.03
CA ASP A 248 -0.15 41.23 -16.49
C ASP A 248 -0.45 41.17 -14.99
N ALA A 249 -1.07 40.07 -14.54
CA ALA A 249 -1.43 39.87 -13.14
C ALA A 249 -1.30 38.42 -12.70
N TYR A 250 -0.91 38.22 -11.44
CA TYR A 250 -0.78 36.91 -10.80
C TYR A 250 -1.27 37.00 -9.35
N ALA A 251 -2.41 36.37 -9.06
CA ALA A 251 -2.91 36.20 -7.70
C ALA A 251 -2.83 34.74 -7.29
N ALA A 252 -2.33 34.46 -6.09
CA ALA A 252 -2.27 33.10 -5.56
C ALA A 252 -2.77 33.03 -4.12
N THR A 253 -3.56 32.00 -3.82
CA THR A 253 -4.04 31.71 -2.46
C THR A 253 -3.61 30.32 -2.04
N LEU A 254 -2.79 30.26 -0.97
CA LEU A 254 -2.40 29.04 -0.29
C LEU A 254 -3.43 28.68 0.79
N GLY A 255 -3.93 27.45 0.75
CA GLY A 255 -4.81 26.85 1.74
C GLY A 255 -4.49 25.37 1.98
N GLY A 256 -5.47 24.63 2.49
CA GLY A 256 -5.31 23.21 2.82
C GLY A 256 -4.94 22.97 4.29
N THR A 257 -4.37 21.81 4.58
CA THR A 257 -3.92 21.44 5.92
C THR A 257 -2.66 22.20 6.29
N CYS A 258 -2.70 23.00 7.35
CA CYS A 258 -1.51 23.62 7.89
C CYS A 258 -0.66 22.60 8.65
N ALA A 259 0.64 22.57 8.37
CA ALA A 259 1.59 21.78 9.14
C ALA A 259 1.50 22.15 10.63
N PRO A 260 1.49 21.15 11.53
CA PRO A 260 1.41 21.41 12.96
C PRO A 260 2.69 22.08 13.47
N ALA A 261 2.54 23.18 14.20
CA ALA A 261 3.66 23.92 14.79
C ALA A 261 4.21 23.26 16.06
N VAL A 262 3.33 22.53 16.74
CA VAL A 262 3.55 21.95 18.06
C VAL A 262 3.42 20.44 17.93
N PRO A 263 4.35 19.65 18.51
CA PRO A 263 4.28 18.20 18.48
C PRO A 263 2.94 17.66 19.01
N LEU A 264 2.41 16.64 18.32
CA LEU A 264 1.14 16.00 18.66
C LEU A 264 1.09 15.51 20.12
N ALA A 265 2.20 15.02 20.65
CA ALA A 265 2.28 14.55 22.03
C ALA A 265 1.82 15.62 23.05
N LEU A 266 2.17 16.89 22.85
CA LEU A 266 1.77 17.98 23.77
C LEU A 266 0.25 18.19 23.76
N TRP A 267 -0.37 18.07 22.59
CA TRP A 267 -1.83 18.11 22.46
C TRP A 267 -2.48 16.90 23.13
N LEU A 268 -1.96 15.69 22.88
CA LEU A 268 -2.52 14.48 23.47
C LEU A 268 -2.41 14.46 25.00
N THR A 269 -1.37 15.08 25.57
CA THR A 269 -1.18 15.20 27.01
C THR A 269 -1.84 16.43 27.63
N HIS A 270 -2.51 17.28 26.85
CA HIS A 270 -3.07 18.57 27.29
C HIS A 270 -2.04 19.47 28.00
N THR A 271 -0.77 19.42 27.59
CA THR A 271 0.29 20.26 28.17
C THR A 271 0.41 21.61 27.49
N VAL A 272 -0.27 21.79 26.36
CA VAL A 272 -0.39 23.07 25.65
C VAL A 272 -1.82 23.55 25.78
N ALA A 273 -2.00 24.80 26.21
CA ALA A 273 -3.29 25.47 26.14
C ALA A 273 -3.65 25.66 24.65
N PRO A 274 -4.92 25.49 24.24
CA PRO A 274 -5.33 25.75 22.88
C PRO A 274 -4.89 27.16 22.50
N VAL A 275 -3.97 27.24 21.53
CA VAL A 275 -3.34 28.50 21.13
C VAL A 275 -4.44 29.41 20.60
N ALA A 276 -4.78 30.46 21.34
CA ALA A 276 -5.48 31.61 20.81
C ALA A 276 -4.46 32.41 20.01
N ASP A 277 -4.66 32.48 18.69
CA ASP A 277 -4.01 33.41 17.74
C ASP A 277 -2.65 33.94 18.22
N VAL A 278 -1.62 33.09 18.28
CA VAL A 278 -0.25 33.60 18.41
C VAL A 278 0.10 34.18 17.03
N ALA A 279 0.01 35.50 16.95
CA ALA A 279 0.62 36.28 15.89
C ALA A 279 2.13 36.04 15.93
N ILE A 280 2.61 35.13 15.09
CA ILE A 280 4.01 35.08 14.73
C ILE A 280 4.19 36.16 13.65
N ASP A 281 4.70 37.31 14.07
CA ASP A 281 5.19 38.36 13.18
C ASP A 281 6.44 37.82 12.46
N ALA A 282 6.21 37.12 11.34
CA ALA A 282 7.22 36.90 10.34
C ALA A 282 6.97 37.93 9.24
N GLU A 283 7.88 38.91 9.11
CA GLU A 283 7.95 39.70 7.88
C GLU A 283 8.15 38.72 6.72
N ALA A 284 7.17 38.64 5.83
CA ALA A 284 7.28 37.84 4.62
C ALA A 284 8.30 38.52 3.71
N GLY A 285 9.56 38.07 3.79
CA GLY A 285 10.63 38.50 2.90
C GLY A 285 10.44 38.01 1.46
N ASP A 286 11.34 38.47 0.57
CA ASP A 286 11.35 38.28 -0.89
C ASP A 286 11.11 36.84 -1.42
N GLY A 287 11.18 35.81 -0.59
CA GLY A 287 11.02 34.40 -0.98
C GLY A 287 9.60 33.95 -1.37
N ALA A 288 8.56 34.74 -1.07
CA ALA A 288 7.18 34.44 -1.49
C ALA A 288 6.86 34.90 -2.93
N LEU A 289 7.69 35.78 -3.50
CA LEU A 289 7.48 36.30 -4.85
C LEU A 289 7.92 35.26 -5.91
N PRO A 290 7.17 35.11 -7.01
CA PRO A 290 7.63 34.36 -8.17
C PRO A 290 8.95 34.96 -8.68
N PRO A 291 9.94 34.16 -9.11
CA PRO A 291 11.19 34.64 -9.74
C PRO A 291 11.00 35.32 -11.11
N TYR A 292 9.77 35.67 -11.50
CA TYR A 292 9.43 36.25 -12.79
C TYR A 292 8.92 37.67 -12.61
N ARG A 293 9.34 38.57 -13.50
CA ARG A 293 8.88 39.95 -13.59
C ARG A 293 7.41 39.99 -13.98
N ILE A 294 6.55 40.26 -13.01
CA ILE A 294 5.10 40.43 -13.17
C ILE A 294 4.70 41.73 -12.50
N THR A 295 3.94 42.59 -13.18
CA THR A 295 3.65 43.95 -12.71
C THR A 295 2.65 43.99 -11.55
N ASN A 296 1.72 43.04 -11.50
CA ASN A 296 0.66 43.00 -10.50
C ASN A 296 0.59 41.63 -9.81
N ILE A 297 0.96 41.54 -8.54
CA ILE A 297 1.02 40.30 -7.75
C ILE A 297 0.21 40.44 -6.46
N ASP A 298 -0.59 39.43 -6.12
CA ASP A 298 -1.25 39.32 -4.80
C ASP A 298 -1.21 37.87 -4.31
N ILE A 299 -0.33 37.57 -3.36
CA ILE A 299 -0.16 36.23 -2.78
C ILE A 299 -0.66 36.25 -1.34
N CYS A 300 -1.53 35.31 -1.00
CA CYS A 300 -2.18 35.23 0.29
C CYS A 300 -2.17 33.80 0.86
N ALA A 301 -2.23 33.67 2.18
CA ALA A 301 -2.55 32.42 2.88
C ALA A 301 -3.94 32.49 3.51
N ALA A 302 -4.64 31.36 3.55
CA ALA A 302 -5.97 31.22 4.10
C ALA A 302 -5.95 30.18 5.25
N GLY A 303 -5.97 30.64 6.51
CA GLY A 303 -5.99 29.76 7.70
C GLY A 303 -5.13 30.26 8.87
N PRO A 304 -5.20 29.62 10.05
CA PRO A 304 -4.34 29.95 11.20
C PRO A 304 -2.90 29.58 10.88
N THR A 305 -2.05 30.59 10.72
CA THR A 305 -0.67 30.44 10.31
C THR A 305 0.24 30.26 11.52
N ALA A 306 0.71 29.04 11.74
CA ALA A 306 2.06 28.88 12.26
C ALA A 306 3.02 28.92 11.06
N SER A 307 3.32 30.12 10.57
CA SER A 307 4.48 30.31 9.70
C SER A 307 5.70 30.44 10.59
N SER A 308 6.51 29.37 10.70
CA SER A 308 7.91 29.57 11.08
C SER A 308 8.60 30.28 9.90
N PRO A 309 9.54 31.20 10.14
CA PRO A 309 10.39 31.84 9.12
C PRO A 309 11.30 30.87 8.35
N ASP A 310 11.23 29.56 8.63
CA ASP A 310 11.95 28.50 7.92
C ASP A 310 10.94 27.71 7.07
N THR A 311 10.87 28.04 5.78
CA THR A 311 9.97 27.43 4.78
C THR A 311 10.05 25.90 4.81
N PRO A 312 9.03 25.16 5.29
CA PRO A 312 9.04 23.71 5.19
C PRO A 312 9.13 23.33 3.71
N LEU A 313 10.03 22.41 3.36
CA LEU A 313 10.33 22.02 1.99
C LEU A 313 9.07 21.64 1.18
N ALA A 314 8.05 21.11 1.83
CA ALA A 314 6.74 20.84 1.25
C ALA A 314 6.03 22.09 0.68
N TYR A 315 6.11 23.24 1.35
CA TYR A 315 5.50 24.49 0.84
C TYR A 315 6.25 25.00 -0.40
N ALA A 316 7.58 24.98 -0.38
CA ALA A 316 8.38 25.36 -1.53
C ALA A 316 8.10 24.44 -2.73
N ARG A 317 8.00 23.13 -2.50
CA ARG A 317 7.61 22.16 -3.54
C ARG A 317 6.21 22.43 -4.08
N ALA A 318 5.24 22.69 -3.22
CA ALA A 318 3.87 23.00 -3.61
C ALA A 318 3.78 24.30 -4.43
N GLN A 319 4.50 25.35 -4.00
CA GLN A 319 4.57 26.63 -4.69
C GLN A 319 5.19 26.49 -6.08
N VAL A 320 6.40 25.90 -6.17
CA VAL A 320 7.10 25.69 -7.44
C VAL A 320 6.27 24.80 -8.36
N PHE A 321 5.68 23.72 -7.83
CA PHE A 321 4.82 22.84 -8.61
C PHE A 321 3.63 23.60 -9.23
N ALA A 322 2.90 24.37 -8.42
CA ALA A 322 1.73 25.12 -8.87
C ALA A 322 2.13 26.20 -9.89
N GLN A 323 3.15 27.00 -9.56
CA GLN A 323 3.62 28.10 -10.39
C GLN A 323 4.14 27.63 -11.75
N GLU A 324 5.03 26.63 -11.76
CA GLU A 324 5.67 26.17 -12.99
C GLU A 324 4.72 25.36 -13.88
N SER A 325 3.76 24.65 -13.28
CA SER A 325 2.67 24.01 -14.04
C SER A 325 1.73 25.06 -14.64
N HIS A 326 1.43 26.13 -13.90
CA HIS A 326 0.56 27.20 -14.37
C HIS A 326 1.19 28.00 -15.52
N LEU A 327 2.48 28.33 -15.43
CA LEU A 327 3.21 29.00 -16.51
C LEU A 327 3.29 28.16 -17.78
N ASP A 328 3.38 26.83 -17.65
CA ASP A 328 3.31 25.91 -18.78
C ASP A 328 1.91 25.89 -19.42
N GLU A 329 0.85 25.98 -18.62
CA GLU A 329 -0.52 26.15 -19.13
C GLU A 329 -0.70 27.50 -19.86
N ILE A 330 -0.11 28.59 -19.38
CA ILE A 330 -0.10 29.90 -20.06
C ILE A 330 0.69 29.81 -21.38
N ALA A 331 1.87 29.19 -21.38
CA ALA A 331 2.67 28.98 -22.58
C ALA A 331 1.87 28.20 -23.64
N ALA A 332 1.20 27.12 -23.24
CA ALA A 332 0.36 26.31 -24.11
C ALA A 332 -0.84 27.10 -24.66
N SER A 333 -1.52 27.90 -23.84
CA SER A 333 -2.68 28.70 -24.27
C SER A 333 -2.28 29.86 -25.19
N ALA A 334 -1.09 30.45 -24.97
CA ALA A 334 -0.50 31.50 -25.79
C ALA A 334 0.20 30.98 -27.05
N GLY A 335 0.36 29.66 -27.21
CA GLY A 335 1.10 29.06 -28.33
C GLY A 335 2.60 29.45 -28.35
N THR A 336 3.18 29.71 -27.18
CA THR A 336 4.59 30.13 -27.01
C THR A 336 5.41 28.99 -26.41
N ASP A 337 6.70 28.93 -26.73
CA ASP A 337 7.62 27.95 -26.11
C ASP A 337 7.75 28.20 -24.59
N PRO A 338 7.63 27.16 -23.73
CA PRO A 338 7.60 27.33 -22.29
C PRO A 338 8.95 27.79 -21.70
N VAL A 339 10.08 27.52 -22.37
CA VAL A 339 11.41 28.03 -21.96
C VAL A 339 11.54 29.51 -22.35
N ALA A 340 11.13 29.86 -23.58
CA ALA A 340 11.14 31.23 -24.06
C ALA A 340 10.24 32.16 -23.22
N LEU A 341 9.05 31.68 -22.82
CA LEU A 341 8.14 32.43 -21.94
C LEU A 341 8.83 32.80 -20.62
N ARG A 342 9.52 31.85 -19.99
CA ARG A 342 10.23 32.04 -18.73
C ARG A 342 11.43 32.97 -18.88
N LEU A 343 12.25 32.77 -19.90
CA LEU A 343 13.39 33.65 -20.20
C LEU A 343 12.96 35.10 -20.50
N GLY A 344 11.76 35.32 -21.05
CA GLY A 344 11.21 36.66 -21.28
C GLY A 344 10.80 37.40 -20.00
N HIS A 345 10.58 36.68 -18.90
CA HIS A 345 10.17 37.24 -17.61
C HIS A 345 11.23 37.07 -16.51
N LEU A 346 12.36 36.41 -16.78
CA LEU A 346 13.41 36.16 -15.79
C LEU A 346 14.50 37.25 -15.87
N ASP A 347 14.51 38.16 -14.90
CA ASP A 347 15.50 39.25 -14.82
C ASP A 347 16.85 38.82 -14.22
N ASP A 348 16.84 37.75 -13.42
CA ASP A 348 18.06 37.21 -12.83
C ASP A 348 18.97 36.60 -13.91
N ALA A 349 20.12 37.25 -14.15
CA ALA A 349 21.09 36.83 -15.14
C ALA A 349 21.65 35.43 -14.86
N ARG A 350 21.79 35.04 -13.58
CA ARG A 350 22.34 33.74 -13.18
C ARG A 350 21.34 32.63 -13.47
N GLY A 351 20.10 32.77 -13.01
CA GLY A 351 18.99 31.89 -13.33
C GLY A 351 18.77 31.78 -14.84
N ALA A 352 18.76 32.90 -15.57
CA ALA A 352 18.59 32.88 -17.03
C ALA A 352 19.72 32.13 -17.75
N ALA A 353 20.96 32.21 -17.25
CA ALA A 353 22.06 31.45 -17.83
C ALA A 353 21.97 29.95 -17.50
N LEU A 354 21.56 29.59 -16.29
CA LEU A 354 21.29 28.19 -15.91
C LEU A 354 20.19 27.57 -16.78
N VAL A 355 19.08 28.28 -16.99
CA VAL A 355 17.97 27.85 -17.85
C VAL A 355 18.45 27.57 -19.27
N ARG A 356 19.32 28.44 -19.83
CA ARG A 356 19.88 28.25 -21.18
C ARG A 356 20.79 27.02 -21.25
N ASP A 357 21.69 26.81 -20.29
CA ASP A 357 22.60 25.65 -20.27
C ASP A 357 21.83 24.32 -20.14
N VAL A 358 20.81 24.28 -19.27
CA VAL A 358 19.94 23.11 -19.12
C VAL A 358 19.17 22.82 -20.41
N ALA A 359 18.57 23.85 -21.04
CA ALA A 359 17.84 23.70 -22.28
C ALA A 359 18.75 23.21 -23.43
N GLU A 360 19.96 23.76 -23.54
CA GLU A 360 20.95 23.36 -24.55
C GLU A 360 21.37 21.90 -24.39
N ARG A 361 21.74 21.49 -23.17
CA ARG A 361 22.19 20.11 -22.87
C ARG A 361 21.09 19.06 -22.99
N ALA A 362 19.85 19.46 -22.74
CA ALA A 362 18.68 18.62 -22.97
C ALA A 362 18.35 18.49 -24.47
N GLY A 363 18.99 19.27 -25.34
CA GLY A 363 18.62 19.34 -26.76
C GLY A 363 17.23 19.94 -26.96
N TRP A 364 16.85 20.93 -26.13
CA TRP A 364 15.55 21.60 -26.23
C TRP A 364 15.45 22.34 -27.55
N ASN A 365 14.50 21.92 -28.39
CA ASN A 365 14.25 22.54 -29.68
C ASN A 365 12.76 22.89 -29.77
N PRO A 366 12.40 24.19 -29.77
CA PRO A 366 11.02 24.67 -29.89
C PRO A 366 10.32 24.25 -31.19
N SER A 367 11.12 23.95 -32.23
CA SER A 367 10.67 23.60 -33.58
C SER A 367 10.71 22.10 -33.88
N ALA A 368 11.29 21.28 -32.99
CA ALA A 368 11.24 19.84 -33.14
C ALA A 368 9.76 19.41 -33.07
N GLN A 369 9.27 18.78 -34.14
CA GLN A 369 7.91 18.27 -34.22
C GLN A 369 7.56 17.53 -32.92
N ARG A 370 6.39 17.85 -32.33
CA ARG A 370 5.70 16.95 -31.40
C ARG A 370 5.88 15.55 -31.97
N PRO A 371 6.53 14.58 -31.29
CA PRO A 371 6.66 13.24 -31.81
C PRO A 371 5.24 12.69 -31.94
N GLY A 372 4.63 12.91 -33.09
CA GLY A 372 3.31 12.44 -33.43
C GLY A 372 3.41 10.93 -33.34
N ALA A 373 2.45 10.35 -32.61
CA ALA A 373 2.22 8.91 -32.51
C ALA A 373 2.76 8.23 -33.77
N ALA A 374 3.90 7.53 -33.64
CA ALA A 374 4.35 6.64 -34.69
C ALA A 374 3.14 5.74 -34.96
N ARG A 375 2.55 5.83 -36.15
CA ARG A 375 1.31 5.12 -36.50
C ARG A 375 1.51 3.64 -36.16
N GLY A 376 0.91 3.19 -35.05
CA GLY A 376 1.01 1.83 -34.55
C GLY A 376 1.47 1.67 -33.09
N ALA A 377 2.11 2.67 -32.47
CA ALA A 377 2.54 2.59 -31.06
C ALA A 377 1.58 3.36 -30.15
N ASN A 378 1.04 2.69 -29.14
CA ASN A 378 0.19 3.26 -28.09
C ASN A 378 0.96 4.17 -27.10
N VAL A 379 2.29 4.25 -27.24
CA VAL A 379 3.19 5.05 -26.40
C VAL A 379 3.32 6.47 -26.94
N ARG A 380 3.09 7.46 -26.07
CA ARG A 380 3.20 8.89 -26.34
C ARG A 380 4.45 9.44 -25.66
N ARG A 381 5.18 10.35 -26.31
CA ARG A 381 6.41 10.95 -25.79
C ARG A 381 6.21 12.44 -25.57
N GLY A 382 6.74 12.97 -24.47
CA GLY A 382 6.66 14.39 -24.17
C GLY A 382 7.86 14.90 -23.38
N ARG A 383 8.05 16.22 -23.44
CA ARG A 383 9.14 16.91 -22.74
C ARG A 383 8.58 18.08 -21.95
N GLY A 384 9.06 18.26 -20.73
CA GLY A 384 8.58 19.30 -19.83
C GLY A 384 9.74 20.06 -19.20
N PHE A 385 9.56 21.36 -19.05
CA PHE A 385 10.52 22.26 -18.41
C PHE A 385 9.95 22.83 -17.12
N ALA A 386 10.79 23.00 -16.10
CA ALA A 386 10.47 23.77 -14.91
C ALA A 386 11.72 24.41 -14.28
N TYR A 387 11.51 25.51 -13.56
CA TYR A 387 12.56 26.28 -12.88
C TYR A 387 12.17 26.65 -11.45
N ALA A 388 13.15 26.74 -10.56
CA ALA A 388 12.99 27.22 -9.20
C ALA A 388 14.16 28.12 -8.79
N HIS A 389 13.83 29.16 -8.04
CA HIS A 389 14.77 29.96 -7.27
C HIS A 389 14.28 29.96 -5.82
N ALA A 390 15.14 29.55 -4.90
CA ALA A 390 14.84 29.44 -3.48
C ALA A 390 15.82 30.30 -2.68
N VAL A 391 15.28 31.22 -1.88
CA VAL A 391 16.04 31.97 -0.89
C VAL A 391 15.96 31.20 0.43
N GLU A 392 17.06 30.58 0.84
CA GLU A 392 17.12 29.73 2.03
C GLU A 392 17.42 30.54 3.30
N SER A 393 18.17 31.64 3.16
CA SER A 393 18.40 32.66 4.20
C SER A 393 19.00 33.92 3.56
N ASP A 394 19.13 35.01 4.33
CA ASP A 394 19.89 36.21 3.91
C ASP A 394 21.33 35.89 3.46
N ALA A 395 21.84 34.72 3.86
CA ALA A 395 23.18 34.24 3.59
C ALA A 395 23.24 33.10 2.55
N ALA A 396 22.11 32.58 2.04
CA ALA A 396 22.08 31.43 1.14
C ALA A 396 20.91 31.43 0.13
N GLN A 397 21.22 31.16 -1.14
CA GLN A 397 20.25 31.05 -2.23
C GLN A 397 20.58 29.88 -3.17
N SER A 398 19.56 29.32 -3.80
CA SER A 398 19.66 28.15 -4.67
C SER A 398 18.83 28.32 -5.95
N TRP A 399 19.39 27.90 -7.07
CA TRP A 399 18.75 27.86 -8.39
C TRP A 399 18.68 26.42 -8.89
N SER A 400 17.55 26.04 -9.49
CA SER A 400 17.39 24.72 -10.09
C SER A 400 16.54 24.80 -11.36
N ALA A 401 16.96 24.13 -12.41
CA ALA A 401 16.22 24.01 -13.67
C ALA A 401 16.21 22.55 -14.14
N TRP A 402 15.06 22.09 -14.61
CA TRP A 402 14.83 20.70 -15.02
C TRP A 402 14.23 20.65 -16.42
N VAL A 403 14.74 19.73 -17.24
CA VAL A 403 14.03 19.18 -18.39
C VAL A 403 13.78 17.70 -18.14
N ALA A 404 12.52 17.29 -18.13
CA ALA A 404 12.11 15.89 -18.02
C ALA A 404 11.59 15.39 -19.36
N GLU A 405 11.95 14.16 -19.73
CA GLU A 405 11.44 13.47 -20.90
C GLU A 405 10.71 12.20 -20.47
N VAL A 406 9.47 12.06 -20.94
CA VAL A 406 8.59 10.99 -20.49
C VAL A 406 8.01 10.20 -21.65
N GLU A 407 7.74 8.93 -21.37
CA GLU A 407 6.92 8.04 -22.18
C GLU A 407 5.66 7.67 -21.41
N VAL A 408 4.50 7.80 -22.06
CA VAL A 408 3.19 7.49 -21.49
C VAL A 408 2.46 6.51 -22.38
N ASP A 409 2.06 5.36 -21.83
CA ASP A 409 1.17 4.44 -22.54
C ASP A 409 -0.28 4.96 -22.52
N GLY A 410 -0.86 5.16 -23.71
CA GLY A 410 -2.19 5.74 -23.87
C GLY A 410 -3.38 4.84 -23.48
N THR A 411 -3.12 3.58 -23.09
CA THR A 411 -4.14 2.59 -22.69
C THR A 411 -4.01 2.23 -21.20
N THR A 412 -2.79 1.98 -20.72
CA THR A 412 -2.55 1.62 -19.31
C THR A 412 -2.36 2.85 -18.43
N GLY A 413 -1.94 3.98 -19.01
CA GLY A 413 -1.52 5.18 -18.30
C GLY A 413 -0.10 5.08 -17.72
N GLU A 414 0.62 3.98 -17.93
CA GLU A 414 1.99 3.81 -17.42
C GLU A 414 2.91 4.94 -17.87
N LEU A 415 3.71 5.43 -16.92
CA LEU A 415 4.60 6.57 -17.09
C LEU A 415 6.05 6.12 -16.83
N ALA A 416 6.91 6.30 -17.82
CA ALA A 416 8.35 6.16 -17.66
C ALA A 416 9.00 7.54 -17.83
N VAL A 417 9.75 7.98 -16.81
CA VAL A 417 10.68 9.11 -16.96
C VAL A 417 11.96 8.55 -17.60
N THR A 418 12.16 8.85 -18.88
CA THR A 418 13.25 8.25 -19.68
C THR A 418 14.57 8.97 -19.49
N ARG A 419 14.52 10.30 -19.37
CA ARG A 419 15.70 11.15 -19.21
C ARG A 419 15.36 12.39 -18.38
N VAL A 420 16.31 12.82 -17.56
CA VAL A 420 16.22 14.09 -16.83
C VAL A 420 17.53 14.85 -17.00
N THR A 421 17.43 16.10 -17.46
CA THR A 421 18.55 17.04 -17.46
C THR A 421 18.33 18.06 -16.34
N VAL A 422 19.26 18.12 -15.39
CA VAL A 422 19.16 19.01 -14.21
C VAL A 422 20.34 19.95 -14.16
N GLY A 423 20.07 21.24 -14.02
CA GLY A 423 21.06 22.24 -13.63
C GLY A 423 20.76 22.72 -12.23
N HIS A 424 21.78 22.77 -11.39
CA HIS A 424 21.68 23.28 -10.03
C HIS A 424 22.84 24.22 -9.73
N ASP A 425 22.53 25.32 -9.07
CA ASP A 425 23.49 26.30 -8.62
C ASP A 425 23.12 26.81 -7.22
N SER A 426 24.10 27.20 -6.43
CA SER A 426 23.90 27.65 -5.05
C SER A 426 24.91 28.75 -4.69
N GLU A 427 24.49 29.68 -3.86
CA GLU A 427 25.32 30.72 -3.28
C GLU A 427 25.19 30.70 -1.76
N SER A 428 26.33 30.72 -1.05
CA SER A 428 26.33 30.86 0.40
C SER A 428 27.52 31.68 0.89
N THR A 429 27.24 32.59 1.84
CA THR A 429 28.26 33.39 2.53
C THR A 429 28.91 32.64 3.72
N VAL A 430 28.36 31.47 4.10
CA VAL A 430 28.89 30.62 5.18
C VAL A 430 29.79 29.52 4.60
N PRO A 431 31.03 29.31 5.11
CA PRO A 431 31.89 28.22 4.67
C PRO A 431 31.27 26.85 5.04
N GLN A 432 30.71 26.13 4.07
CA GLN A 432 30.25 24.76 4.29
C GLN A 432 31.44 23.79 4.35
N ARG A 433 31.48 22.92 5.36
CA ARG A 433 32.44 21.80 5.41
C ARG A 433 32.07 20.79 4.31
N ALA A 434 33.01 20.55 3.39
CA ALA A 434 33.05 19.49 2.38
C ALA A 434 31.71 18.78 2.10
N THR A 435 30.89 19.38 1.24
CA THR A 435 29.62 18.82 0.78
C THR A 435 29.89 17.68 -0.23
N PRO A 436 29.16 16.56 -0.19
CA PRO A 436 29.44 15.38 -1.01
C PRO A 436 29.32 15.66 -2.52
N ALA A 437 30.13 14.92 -3.29
CA ALA A 437 30.30 15.05 -4.74
C ALA A 437 29.00 14.84 -5.56
N ALA A 438 29.05 15.21 -6.84
CA ALA A 438 28.00 15.03 -7.86
C ALA A 438 27.16 13.73 -7.77
N PRO A 439 27.70 12.54 -7.40
CA PRO A 439 26.91 11.32 -7.27
C PRO A 439 25.76 11.38 -6.24
N ALA A 440 25.88 12.16 -5.16
CA ALA A 440 24.82 12.29 -4.17
C ALA A 440 23.60 13.06 -4.71
N LEU A 441 23.87 14.07 -5.55
CA LEU A 441 22.83 14.86 -6.22
C LEU A 441 22.10 14.03 -7.28
N GLU A 442 22.85 13.24 -8.07
CA GLU A 442 22.27 12.31 -9.05
C GLU A 442 21.35 11.27 -8.39
N GLN A 443 21.75 10.72 -7.24
CA GLN A 443 20.91 9.79 -6.47
C GLN A 443 19.61 10.45 -5.99
N MET A 444 19.69 11.69 -5.48
CA MET A 444 18.53 12.46 -5.02
C MET A 444 17.54 12.76 -6.16
N VAL A 445 18.05 13.16 -7.32
CA VAL A 445 17.28 13.40 -8.55
C VAL A 445 16.58 12.11 -9.00
N ALA A 446 17.31 11.01 -9.10
CA ALA A 446 16.76 9.72 -9.51
C ALA A 446 15.70 9.19 -8.51
N GLN A 447 15.93 9.38 -7.22
CA GLN A 447 14.96 8.99 -6.18
C GLN A 447 13.67 9.82 -6.28
N THR A 448 13.79 11.14 -6.48
CA THR A 448 12.63 12.02 -6.63
C THR A 448 11.82 11.66 -7.88
N ALA A 449 12.47 11.40 -9.02
CA ALA A 449 11.80 10.97 -10.24
C ALA A 449 11.00 9.68 -10.02
N ARG A 450 11.57 8.70 -9.29
CA ARG A 450 10.86 7.46 -8.92
C ARG A 450 9.66 7.71 -8.00
N GLN A 451 9.81 8.61 -7.02
CA GLN A 451 8.72 8.95 -6.09
C GLN A 451 7.54 9.64 -6.78
N LEU A 452 7.79 10.45 -7.82
CA LEU A 452 6.74 11.12 -8.59
C LEU A 452 5.89 10.16 -9.42
N THR A 453 6.46 9.02 -9.81
CA THR A 453 5.78 7.93 -10.52
C THR A 453 5.24 6.84 -9.58
N ALA A 454 5.51 6.96 -8.27
CA ALA A 454 5.11 5.94 -7.29
C ALA A 454 3.59 5.91 -7.12
N GLN A 455 3.05 4.70 -6.91
CA GLN A 455 1.61 4.51 -6.69
C GLN A 455 1.20 5.09 -5.33
N SER A 456 0.00 5.69 -5.28
CA SER A 456 -0.60 6.23 -4.06
C SER A 456 -0.89 5.11 -3.04
N SER A 457 -0.76 5.44 -1.75
CA SER A 457 -1.05 4.54 -0.63
C SER A 457 -2.55 4.33 -0.44
N GLY A 458 -3.16 3.44 -1.24
CA GLY A 458 -4.53 2.96 -1.05
C GLY A 458 -4.61 1.73 -0.14
N PHE A 459 -5.82 1.27 0.18
CA PHE A 459 -6.05 -0.04 0.83
C PHE A 459 -5.52 -1.22 -0.01
N ASP A 460 -5.27 -0.99 -1.30
CA ASP A 460 -4.69 -1.94 -2.23
C ASP A 460 -3.16 -1.81 -2.34
N ALA A 461 -2.52 -0.98 -1.51
CA ALA A 461 -1.08 -0.80 -1.52
C ALA A 461 -0.36 -2.09 -1.09
N TRP A 462 0.66 -2.46 -1.88
CA TRP A 462 1.59 -3.52 -1.55
C TRP A 462 2.88 -2.87 -1.04
N PRO A 463 3.49 -3.37 0.04
CA PRO A 463 4.80 -2.90 0.48
C PRO A 463 5.79 -2.99 -0.68
N ALA A 464 6.55 -1.93 -0.92
CA ALA A 464 7.71 -2.01 -1.80
C ALA A 464 8.71 -2.97 -1.13
N GLY A 465 8.71 -4.24 -1.55
CA GLY A 465 9.41 -5.30 -0.85
C GLY A 465 10.90 -5.00 -0.68
N GLN A 466 11.41 -5.20 0.53
CA GLN A 466 12.74 -5.76 0.65
C GLN A 466 12.64 -7.22 0.15
N PRO A 467 13.54 -7.67 -0.74
CA PRO A 467 13.54 -9.04 -1.21
C PRO A 467 13.90 -9.95 -0.03
N GLU A 468 12.90 -10.57 0.60
CA GLU A 468 13.17 -11.67 1.51
C GLU A 468 13.69 -12.87 0.70
N THR A 469 14.83 -13.36 1.15
CA THR A 469 15.62 -14.42 0.53
C THR A 469 14.92 -15.76 0.70
N SER A 470 14.04 -16.12 -0.23
CA SER A 470 13.59 -17.52 -0.38
C SER A 470 13.53 -17.93 -1.85
N GLY A 471 14.60 -18.62 -2.28
CA GLY A 471 14.58 -19.76 -3.21
C GLY A 471 14.17 -19.58 -4.68
N SER A 472 13.48 -18.52 -5.07
CA SER A 472 13.10 -18.29 -6.47
C SER A 472 14.14 -17.39 -7.15
N SER A 473 15.02 -18.00 -7.95
CA SER A 473 15.93 -17.28 -8.83
C SER A 473 15.13 -16.54 -9.91
N LEU A 474 14.60 -15.36 -9.57
CA LEU A 474 14.39 -14.34 -10.57
C LEU A 474 15.77 -14.01 -11.16
N PRO A 475 15.92 -13.91 -12.49
CA PRO A 475 17.14 -13.33 -13.04
C PRO A 475 17.31 -11.96 -12.38
N ALA A 476 18.51 -11.69 -11.86
CA ALA A 476 18.85 -10.41 -11.27
C ALA A 476 18.77 -9.33 -12.36
N VAL A 477 17.56 -8.83 -12.62
CA VAL A 477 17.35 -7.62 -13.42
C VAL A 477 17.65 -6.47 -12.48
N THR A 478 18.83 -5.91 -12.68
CA THR A 478 19.38 -4.76 -11.97
C THR A 478 18.43 -3.57 -12.00
N GLY A 479 17.70 -3.34 -10.90
CA GLY A 479 17.03 -2.09 -10.56
C GLY A 479 15.89 -1.65 -11.50
N ALA A 480 14.98 -0.82 -11.00
CA ALA A 480 14.22 0.05 -11.90
C ALA A 480 15.21 0.74 -12.84
N ALA A 481 14.96 0.74 -14.16
CA ALA A 481 15.79 1.46 -15.11
C ALA A 481 15.97 2.88 -14.58
N VAL A 482 17.16 3.16 -14.06
CA VAL A 482 17.47 4.47 -13.48
C VAL A 482 17.36 5.44 -14.65
N PRO A 483 16.55 6.50 -14.56
CA PRO A 483 16.47 7.47 -15.64
C PRO A 483 17.88 7.95 -15.96
N GLU A 484 18.19 8.17 -17.23
CA GLU A 484 19.48 8.77 -17.58
C GLU A 484 19.50 10.19 -16.99
N VAL A 485 20.27 10.40 -15.93
CA VAL A 485 20.44 11.70 -15.28
C VAL A 485 21.63 12.40 -15.93
N ARG A 486 21.38 13.54 -16.58
CA ARG A 486 22.43 14.40 -17.13
C ARG A 486 22.52 15.68 -16.31
N MET A 487 23.63 15.86 -15.61
CA MET A 487 23.91 17.11 -14.90
C MET A 487 24.41 18.17 -15.89
N ALA A 488 23.73 19.32 -15.90
CA ALA A 488 24.21 20.53 -16.53
C ALA A 488 25.25 21.20 -15.62
N GLY A 489 26.38 21.64 -16.18
CA GLY A 489 27.51 22.17 -15.39
C GLY A 489 27.22 23.60 -14.95
N SER A 490 27.49 23.95 -13.70
CA SER A 490 27.22 25.32 -13.22
C SER A 490 28.21 26.35 -13.80
N LEU A 491 27.75 27.60 -13.89
CA LEU A 491 28.60 28.79 -14.00
C LEU A 491 29.42 28.90 -12.71
N ALA A 492 30.62 28.33 -12.73
CA ALA A 492 31.50 28.34 -11.58
C ALA A 492 31.94 29.77 -11.23
N THR A 493 31.45 30.32 -10.12
CA THR A 493 32.20 31.33 -9.35
C THR A 493 31.87 31.26 -7.86
N ARG A 494 32.88 30.80 -7.10
CA ARG A 494 33.07 30.84 -5.64
C ARG A 494 32.10 30.00 -4.79
N ASN A 495 32.69 28.99 -4.14
CA ASN A 495 32.14 27.99 -3.21
C ASN A 495 31.46 26.78 -3.89
N THR A 496 31.80 25.60 -3.39
CA THR A 496 31.45 24.26 -3.88
C THR A 496 29.94 24.06 -3.98
N LEU A 497 29.45 23.43 -5.06
CA LEU A 497 28.06 23.00 -5.23
C LEU A 497 27.61 22.23 -3.99
N ALA A 498 26.73 22.84 -3.19
CA ALA A 498 26.15 22.17 -2.05
C ALA A 498 24.96 21.32 -2.55
N ALA A 499 25.05 19.99 -2.45
CA ALA A 499 23.88 19.15 -2.69
C ALA A 499 22.80 19.50 -1.66
N GLY A 500 21.63 19.97 -2.13
CA GLY A 500 20.55 20.43 -1.27
C GLY A 500 19.17 20.08 -1.81
N PRO A 501 18.14 20.03 -0.95
CA PRO A 501 16.77 19.67 -1.33
C PRO A 501 16.16 20.63 -2.37
N ALA A 502 16.67 21.87 -2.45
CA ALA A 502 16.31 22.87 -3.45
C ALA A 502 16.51 22.38 -4.90
N ALA A 503 17.47 21.48 -5.14
CA ALA A 503 17.71 20.91 -6.45
C ALA A 503 16.51 20.14 -7.00
N THR A 504 15.64 19.61 -6.14
CA THR A 504 14.48 18.78 -6.52
C THR A 504 13.17 19.56 -6.66
N LEU A 505 13.15 20.86 -6.34
CA LEU A 505 11.93 21.67 -6.36
C LEU A 505 11.20 21.65 -7.72
N PRO A 506 11.87 21.77 -8.88
CA PRO A 506 11.19 21.79 -10.17
C PRO A 506 10.68 20.42 -10.64
N ALA A 507 11.08 19.33 -10.00
CA ALA A 507 10.92 17.97 -10.52
C ALA A 507 9.46 17.62 -10.85
N ALA A 508 8.54 17.89 -9.92
CA ALA A 508 7.13 17.57 -10.10
C ALA A 508 6.49 18.33 -11.26
N ALA A 509 6.81 19.62 -11.41
CA ALA A 509 6.29 20.44 -12.51
C ALA A 509 6.89 20.02 -13.85
N ALA A 510 8.20 19.76 -13.91
CA ALA A 510 8.84 19.29 -15.13
C ALA A 510 8.22 17.98 -15.64
N VAL A 511 7.98 17.02 -14.74
CA VAL A 511 7.31 15.76 -15.09
C VAL A 511 5.84 15.99 -15.49
N ALA A 512 5.08 16.80 -14.75
CA ALA A 512 3.69 17.12 -15.10
C ALA A 512 3.57 17.81 -16.48
N ASN A 513 4.49 18.72 -16.77
CA ASN A 513 4.57 19.43 -18.05
C ASN A 513 4.91 18.46 -19.19
N ALA A 514 5.82 17.50 -18.94
CA ALA A 514 6.17 16.46 -19.90
C ALA A 514 4.99 15.51 -20.19
N ILE A 515 4.21 15.15 -19.16
CA ILE A 515 2.98 14.35 -19.32
C ILE A 515 1.96 15.13 -20.15
N PHE A 516 1.78 16.41 -19.88
CA PHE A 516 0.86 17.25 -20.66
C PHE A 516 1.30 17.37 -22.12
N ASP A 517 2.59 17.59 -22.39
CA ASP A 517 3.13 17.62 -23.75
C ASP A 517 2.91 16.28 -24.48
N ALA A 518 3.08 15.15 -23.79
CA ALA A 518 2.86 13.81 -24.34
C ALA A 518 1.37 13.51 -24.62
N THR A 519 0.48 13.91 -23.72
CA THR A 519 -0.89 13.36 -23.65
C THR A 519 -2.00 14.38 -23.95
N GLY A 520 -1.73 15.68 -23.77
CA GLY A 520 -2.74 16.73 -23.70
C GLY A 520 -3.52 16.79 -22.38
N VAL A 521 -3.22 15.91 -21.43
CA VAL A 521 -3.88 15.83 -20.12
C VAL A 521 -3.06 16.57 -19.08
N ARG A 522 -3.70 17.48 -18.33
CA ARG A 522 -3.05 18.24 -17.27
C ARG A 522 -3.36 17.62 -15.91
N LEU A 523 -2.33 17.07 -15.26
CA LEU A 523 -2.39 16.62 -13.86
C LEU A 523 -1.96 17.76 -12.95
N ARG A 524 -2.81 18.12 -11.98
CA ARG A 524 -2.57 19.23 -11.02
C ARG A 524 -2.32 18.75 -9.60
N GLU A 525 -2.10 17.45 -9.43
CA GLU A 525 -1.87 16.80 -8.15
C GLU A 525 -0.93 15.59 -8.34
N PRO A 526 0.26 15.58 -7.73
CA PRO A 526 1.12 14.40 -7.65
C PRO A 526 0.69 13.45 -6.49
N PRO A 527 1.09 12.16 -6.51
CA PRO A 527 1.92 11.50 -7.52
C PRO A 527 1.17 11.24 -8.83
N PHE A 528 1.94 11.05 -9.92
CA PHE A 528 1.44 10.82 -11.28
C PHE A 528 1.36 9.32 -11.56
N SER A 529 0.50 8.62 -10.83
CA SER A 529 0.31 7.17 -11.00
C SER A 529 -0.33 6.84 -12.36
N ALA A 530 -0.07 5.61 -12.84
CA ALA A 530 -0.66 5.11 -14.08
C ALA A 530 -2.20 5.20 -14.07
N GLU A 531 -2.82 4.91 -12.93
CA GLU A 531 -4.26 5.02 -12.73
C GLU A 531 -4.76 6.46 -12.94
N ARG A 532 -4.11 7.46 -12.31
CA ARG A 532 -4.50 8.87 -12.45
C ARG A 532 -4.37 9.35 -13.89
N ILE A 533 -3.30 8.95 -14.59
CA ILE A 533 -3.07 9.28 -16.00
C ILE A 533 -4.16 8.65 -16.88
N ARG A 534 -4.47 7.37 -16.68
CA ARG A 534 -5.50 6.66 -17.45
C ARG A 534 -6.89 7.26 -17.22
N LEU A 535 -7.30 7.49 -15.97
CA LEU A 535 -8.58 8.12 -15.64
C LEU A 535 -8.72 9.49 -16.33
N ALA A 536 -7.64 10.26 -16.34
CA ALA A 536 -7.62 11.57 -16.96
C ALA A 536 -7.62 11.49 -18.50
N LEU A 537 -6.97 10.49 -19.12
CA LEU A 537 -7.06 10.20 -20.55
C LEU A 537 -8.47 9.79 -20.99
N ASP A 538 -9.14 8.93 -20.21
CA ASP A 538 -10.51 8.50 -20.48
C ASP A 538 -11.51 9.67 -20.41
N SER A 539 -11.30 10.59 -19.47
CA SER A 539 -12.16 11.79 -19.31
C SER A 539 -12.10 12.76 -20.51
N GLN A 540 -11.06 12.71 -21.34
CA GLN A 540 -10.94 13.55 -22.54
C GLN A 540 -11.62 12.96 -23.78
N GLN A 541 -12.18 11.75 -23.72
CA GLN A 541 -12.94 11.21 -24.85
C GLN A 541 -14.23 12.04 -25.05
N PRO A 542 -14.45 12.63 -26.25
CA PRO A 542 -15.58 13.51 -26.46
C PRO A 542 -16.91 12.76 -26.26
N GLU A 543 -17.73 13.23 -25.32
CA GLU A 543 -19.13 12.82 -25.25
C GLU A 543 -19.80 13.14 -26.58
N LYS A 544 -20.23 12.10 -27.30
CA LYS A 544 -20.98 12.25 -28.55
C LYS A 544 -22.25 13.04 -28.27
N ARG A 545 -22.27 14.31 -28.65
CA ARG A 545 -23.38 15.24 -28.50
C ARG A 545 -24.63 14.69 -29.19
N ARG A 546 -25.61 14.20 -28.42
CA ARG A 546 -26.84 13.57 -28.93
C ARG A 546 -27.90 14.63 -29.26
N SER A 547 -28.36 14.65 -30.51
CA SER A 547 -29.51 15.45 -30.96
C SER A 547 -30.84 14.80 -30.52
N LYS A 548 -31.99 15.49 -30.68
CA LYS A 548 -33.32 14.95 -30.33
C LYS A 548 -33.74 13.73 -31.17
N LEU A 549 -33.21 13.58 -32.40
CA LEU A 549 -33.30 12.32 -33.17
C LEU A 549 -32.40 11.22 -32.56
N GLY A 550 -31.32 11.65 -31.92
CA GLY A 550 -30.38 10.84 -31.15
C GLY A 550 -30.95 10.30 -29.83
N TRP A 551 -32.08 10.79 -29.31
CA TRP A 551 -32.74 10.16 -28.14
C TRP A 551 -33.51 8.89 -28.51
N LEU A 552 -34.17 8.85 -29.67
CA LEU A 552 -34.80 7.63 -30.18
C LEU A 552 -33.74 6.64 -30.68
N ALA A 553 -32.70 7.11 -31.35
CA ALA A 553 -31.55 6.28 -31.71
C ALA A 553 -30.74 5.85 -30.47
N ALA A 554 -30.67 6.65 -29.41
CA ALA A 554 -30.04 6.27 -28.15
C ALA A 554 -30.91 5.32 -27.33
N ALA A 555 -32.24 5.43 -27.37
CA ALA A 555 -33.13 4.47 -26.74
C ALA A 555 -33.10 3.14 -27.50
N ALA A 556 -33.07 3.17 -28.83
CA ALA A 556 -32.88 1.98 -29.66
C ALA A 556 -31.47 1.41 -29.53
N ALA A 557 -30.43 2.23 -29.40
CA ALA A 557 -29.04 1.78 -29.15
C ALA A 557 -28.78 1.40 -27.70
N ALA A 558 -29.54 1.93 -26.74
CA ALA A 558 -29.54 1.49 -25.35
C ALA A 558 -30.32 0.18 -25.22
N ALA A 559 -31.45 0.02 -25.91
CA ALA A 559 -32.16 -1.25 -26.01
C ALA A 559 -31.32 -2.29 -26.78
N ALA A 560 -30.69 -1.92 -27.89
CA ALA A 560 -29.76 -2.78 -28.62
C ALA A 560 -28.46 -3.00 -27.85
N GLY A 561 -28.01 -2.04 -27.03
CA GLY A 561 -26.87 -2.15 -26.13
C GLY A 561 -27.16 -3.07 -24.95
N LEU A 562 -28.37 -3.01 -24.40
CA LEU A 562 -28.90 -3.92 -23.38
C LEU A 562 -29.14 -5.31 -23.99
N CYS A 563 -29.63 -5.39 -25.22
CA CYS A 563 -29.66 -6.63 -25.97
C CYS A 563 -28.23 -7.13 -26.27
N ALA A 564 -27.24 -6.26 -26.50
CA ALA A 564 -25.84 -6.62 -26.76
C ALA A 564 -25.04 -7.00 -25.50
N THR A 565 -25.46 -6.56 -24.30
CA THR A 565 -24.94 -7.08 -23.03
C THR A 565 -25.50 -8.46 -22.69
N VAL A 566 -26.72 -8.75 -23.18
CA VAL A 566 -27.40 -10.04 -23.04
C VAL A 566 -27.13 -11.00 -24.21
N LEU A 567 -26.67 -10.48 -25.37
CA LEU A 567 -26.31 -11.29 -26.53
C LEU A 567 -25.22 -12.28 -26.12
N PRO A 568 -25.34 -13.57 -26.52
CA PRO A 568 -24.41 -14.60 -26.10
C PRO A 568 -23.00 -14.40 -26.67
N TRP A 569 -22.85 -13.59 -27.73
CA TRP A 569 -21.59 -13.35 -28.43
C TRP A 569 -21.14 -11.89 -28.32
N ARG A 570 -19.95 -11.69 -27.75
CA ARG A 570 -19.24 -10.40 -27.75
C ARG A 570 -18.25 -10.37 -28.91
N ALA A 571 -17.92 -9.18 -29.39
CA ALA A 571 -16.92 -9.04 -30.45
C ALA A 571 -15.52 -9.48 -29.96
N PRO A 572 -14.74 -10.18 -30.81
CA PRO A 572 -13.36 -10.52 -30.49
C PRO A 572 -12.48 -9.26 -30.40
N ILE A 573 -11.53 -9.25 -29.47
CA ILE A 573 -10.47 -8.24 -29.40
C ILE A 573 -9.29 -8.73 -30.24
N ALA A 574 -8.79 -7.86 -31.13
CA ALA A 574 -7.68 -8.19 -32.02
C ALA A 574 -6.41 -8.56 -31.22
N PRO A 575 -5.63 -9.56 -31.66
CA PRO A 575 -4.35 -9.87 -31.04
C PRO A 575 -3.37 -8.70 -31.14
N VAL A 576 -2.46 -8.60 -30.18
CA VAL A 576 -1.34 -7.63 -30.18
C VAL A 576 -0.01 -8.37 -30.30
N ALA A 577 1.04 -7.65 -30.68
CA ALA A 577 2.40 -8.18 -30.63
C ALA A 577 2.83 -8.39 -29.17
N PRO A 578 3.63 -9.43 -28.88
CA PRO A 578 4.19 -9.65 -27.54
C PRO A 578 5.01 -8.44 -27.07
N THR A 579 4.97 -8.17 -25.77
CA THR A 579 5.78 -7.13 -25.12
C THR A 579 7.25 -7.55 -25.06
N GLU A 580 8.16 -6.64 -25.43
CA GLU A 580 9.60 -6.88 -25.35
C GLU A 580 10.10 -7.02 -23.89
N PRO A 581 11.15 -7.81 -23.63
CA PRO A 581 11.75 -7.93 -22.30
C PRO A 581 12.20 -6.57 -21.74
N GLY A 582 11.94 -6.32 -20.46
CA GLY A 582 12.34 -5.08 -19.77
C GLY A 582 11.33 -3.92 -19.87
N PHE A 583 10.15 -4.15 -20.46
CA PHE A 583 9.08 -3.14 -20.52
C PHE A 583 8.51 -2.77 -19.15
N TYR A 584 8.36 -3.75 -18.23
CA TYR A 584 7.76 -3.53 -16.92
C TYR A 584 8.80 -3.24 -15.83
N SER A 585 8.49 -2.33 -14.92
CA SER A 585 9.35 -2.01 -13.78
C SER A 585 9.44 -3.18 -12.78
N ALA A 586 10.56 -3.31 -12.05
CA ALA A 586 10.71 -4.32 -11.01
C ALA A 586 9.63 -4.23 -9.92
N ALA A 587 9.20 -3.01 -9.57
CA ALA A 587 8.11 -2.80 -8.60
C ALA A 587 6.76 -3.31 -9.12
N THR A 588 6.46 -3.09 -10.41
CA THR A 588 5.26 -3.61 -11.08
C THR A 588 5.27 -5.13 -11.09
N LEU A 589 6.42 -5.73 -11.42
CA LEU A 589 6.58 -7.18 -11.47
C LEU A 589 6.48 -7.81 -10.08
N GLU A 590 7.05 -7.19 -9.04
CA GLU A 590 6.94 -7.69 -7.67
C GLU A 590 5.51 -7.56 -7.14
N ARG A 591 4.85 -6.42 -7.36
CA ARG A 591 3.41 -6.28 -7.07
C ARG A 591 2.62 -7.36 -7.81
N GLY A 592 2.91 -7.59 -9.08
CA GLY A 592 2.25 -8.60 -9.90
C GLY A 592 2.49 -10.03 -9.42
N ARG A 593 3.70 -10.33 -8.92
CA ARG A 593 4.03 -11.62 -8.30
C ARG A 593 3.21 -11.84 -7.03
N LEU A 594 3.09 -10.83 -6.17
CA LEU A 594 2.28 -10.89 -4.95
C LEU A 594 0.79 -10.99 -5.26
N VAL A 595 0.29 -10.26 -6.27
CA VAL A 595 -1.09 -10.37 -6.74
C VAL A 595 -1.36 -11.76 -7.33
N ALA A 596 -0.42 -12.33 -8.09
CA ALA A 596 -0.55 -13.69 -8.64
C ALA A 596 -0.56 -14.76 -7.55
N ALA A 597 0.24 -14.59 -6.49
CA ALA A 597 0.26 -15.46 -5.32
C ALA A 597 -1.06 -15.35 -4.54
N ALA A 598 -1.48 -14.14 -4.18
CA ALA A 598 -2.75 -13.91 -3.50
C ALA A 598 -3.97 -14.39 -4.32
N GLY A 599 -3.84 -14.38 -5.65
CA GLY A 599 -4.84 -14.87 -6.61
C GLY A 599 -4.82 -16.38 -6.85
N ASP A 600 -3.90 -17.13 -6.23
CA ASP A 600 -3.71 -18.57 -6.42
C ASP A 600 -3.52 -18.98 -7.90
N CYS A 601 -2.91 -18.11 -8.70
CA CYS A 601 -2.76 -18.35 -10.15
C CYS A 601 -2.00 -19.66 -10.42
N ALA A 602 -0.91 -19.89 -9.68
CA ALA A 602 -0.08 -21.08 -9.83
C ALA A 602 -0.80 -22.34 -9.35
N VAL A 603 -1.63 -22.25 -8.32
CA VAL A 603 -2.43 -23.37 -7.80
C VAL A 603 -3.42 -23.86 -8.86
N CYS A 604 -4.11 -22.94 -9.53
CA CYS A 604 -5.10 -23.30 -10.54
C CYS A 604 -4.48 -23.66 -11.91
N HIS A 605 -3.39 -23.00 -12.29
CA HIS A 605 -2.81 -23.10 -13.64
C HIS A 605 -1.55 -23.97 -13.72
N THR A 606 -1.30 -24.83 -12.73
CA THR A 606 -0.16 -25.76 -12.76
C THR A 606 -0.64 -27.18 -12.45
N THR A 607 -0.28 -28.14 -13.30
CA THR A 607 -0.51 -29.56 -12.99
C THR A 607 0.54 -30.07 -12.00
N PRO A 608 0.24 -31.10 -11.19
CA PRO A 608 1.26 -31.77 -10.37
C PRO A 608 2.49 -32.16 -11.21
N GLY A 609 3.68 -31.70 -10.80
CA GLY A 609 4.95 -31.92 -11.53
C GLY A 609 5.08 -31.17 -12.87
N GLY A 610 4.12 -30.31 -13.22
CA GLY A 610 4.13 -29.51 -14.45
C GLY A 610 4.89 -28.19 -14.31
N VAL A 611 5.00 -27.47 -15.43
CA VAL A 611 5.60 -26.12 -15.45
C VAL A 611 4.58 -25.11 -14.91
N LYS A 612 5.03 -24.22 -14.02
CA LYS A 612 4.21 -23.17 -13.41
C LYS A 612 3.39 -22.43 -14.47
N ASN A 613 2.09 -22.26 -14.23
CA ASN A 613 1.16 -21.50 -15.07
C ASN A 613 0.90 -22.05 -16.50
N ALA A 614 1.43 -23.22 -16.85
CA ALA A 614 1.27 -23.82 -18.19
C ALA A 614 -0.12 -24.44 -18.44
N GLY A 615 -1.00 -24.45 -17.43
CA GLY A 615 -2.37 -24.96 -17.51
C GLY A 615 -2.47 -26.49 -17.51
N GLY A 616 -3.69 -26.99 -17.71
CA GLY A 616 -3.98 -28.42 -17.84
C GLY A 616 -4.46 -29.10 -16.57
N LEU A 617 -4.57 -28.38 -15.44
CA LEU A 617 -5.12 -28.93 -14.20
C LEU A 617 -6.60 -29.24 -14.37
N ALA A 618 -7.01 -30.45 -13.98
CA ALA A 618 -8.40 -30.89 -14.02
C ALA A 618 -9.13 -30.48 -12.74
N LEU A 619 -10.13 -29.61 -12.87
CA LEU A 619 -11.02 -29.20 -11.80
C LEU A 619 -12.34 -29.95 -11.94
N GLU A 620 -12.55 -30.93 -11.06
CA GLU A 620 -13.80 -31.68 -11.03
C GLU A 620 -14.91 -30.86 -10.40
N THR A 621 -16.03 -30.75 -11.09
CA THR A 621 -17.23 -30.05 -10.62
C THR A 621 -18.43 -31.00 -10.68
N PRO A 622 -19.52 -30.71 -9.93
CA PRO A 622 -20.77 -31.45 -10.08
C PRO A 622 -21.37 -31.41 -11.50
N PHE A 623 -20.85 -30.56 -12.39
CA PHE A 623 -21.32 -30.38 -13.77
C PHE A 623 -20.41 -31.02 -14.82
N GLY A 624 -19.29 -31.63 -14.40
CA GLY A 624 -18.23 -32.17 -15.27
C GLY A 624 -16.86 -31.56 -14.96
N THR A 625 -15.88 -31.80 -15.83
CA THR A 625 -14.48 -31.44 -15.60
C THR A 625 -14.09 -30.19 -16.37
N VAL A 626 -13.54 -29.19 -15.66
CA VAL A 626 -12.99 -27.97 -16.23
C VAL A 626 -11.47 -28.04 -16.20
N TYR A 627 -10.81 -27.85 -17.35
CA TYR A 627 -9.36 -27.78 -17.41
C TYR A 627 -8.87 -26.33 -17.37
N SER A 628 -7.84 -26.06 -16.58
CA SER A 628 -7.20 -24.74 -16.53
C SER A 628 -6.43 -24.44 -17.82
N THR A 629 -6.39 -23.18 -18.22
CA THR A 629 -5.75 -22.73 -19.46
C THR A 629 -4.26 -22.45 -19.27
N ASN A 630 -3.47 -22.49 -20.35
CA ASN A 630 -2.12 -21.96 -20.31
C ASN A 630 -2.18 -20.42 -20.22
N ILE A 631 -1.59 -19.83 -19.17
CA ILE A 631 -1.55 -18.37 -18.95
C ILE A 631 -0.14 -17.79 -19.05
N THR A 632 0.81 -18.57 -19.60
CA THR A 632 2.16 -18.08 -19.94
C THR A 632 2.11 -17.16 -21.17
N PRO A 633 3.16 -16.35 -21.43
CA PRO A 633 3.19 -15.44 -22.59
C PRO A 633 3.48 -16.16 -23.92
N ASP A 634 3.28 -17.48 -24.00
CA ASP A 634 3.34 -18.19 -25.28
C ASP A 634 2.29 -17.63 -26.24
N ALA A 635 2.72 -17.33 -27.48
CA ALA A 635 1.90 -16.65 -28.46
C ALA A 635 0.82 -17.55 -29.10
N GLU A 636 1.03 -18.87 -29.12
CA GLU A 636 0.13 -19.81 -29.78
C GLU A 636 -0.89 -20.43 -28.82
N THR A 637 -0.42 -20.86 -27.66
CA THR A 637 -1.18 -21.66 -26.68
C THR A 637 -1.48 -20.91 -25.40
N GLY A 638 -0.74 -19.83 -25.10
CA GLY A 638 -0.89 -18.99 -23.92
C GLY A 638 -1.61 -17.66 -24.19
N ILE A 639 -1.26 -16.65 -23.39
CA ILE A 639 -1.83 -15.29 -23.48
C ILE A 639 -0.89 -14.29 -24.17
N GLY A 640 0.20 -14.75 -24.81
CA GLY A 640 1.25 -13.89 -25.38
C GLY A 640 0.80 -12.84 -26.39
N THR A 641 -0.34 -13.07 -27.05
CA THR A 641 -0.92 -12.11 -28.02
C THR A 641 -2.14 -11.37 -27.49
N TRP A 642 -2.43 -11.46 -26.18
CA TRP A 642 -3.56 -10.76 -25.57
C TRP A 642 -3.15 -9.33 -25.27
N SER A 643 -4.04 -8.37 -25.48
CA SER A 643 -3.86 -7.03 -24.94
C SER A 643 -4.29 -7.00 -23.48
N PHE A 644 -3.83 -5.99 -22.72
CA PHE A 644 -4.33 -5.75 -21.36
C PHE A 644 -5.87 -5.67 -21.33
N ALA A 645 -6.50 -4.98 -22.29
CA ALA A 645 -7.96 -4.90 -22.38
C ALA A 645 -8.63 -6.28 -22.58
N ALA A 646 -7.99 -7.21 -23.31
CA ALA A 646 -8.50 -8.56 -23.46
C ALA A 646 -8.34 -9.39 -22.18
N PHE A 647 -7.21 -9.22 -21.49
CA PHE A 647 -6.94 -9.85 -20.20
C PHE A 647 -7.89 -9.35 -19.12
N GLU A 648 -8.01 -8.03 -18.94
CA GLU A 648 -8.93 -7.40 -18.01
C GLU A 648 -10.38 -7.83 -18.26
N ARG A 649 -10.82 -7.86 -19.52
CA ARG A 649 -12.17 -8.33 -19.87
C ARG A 649 -12.39 -9.80 -19.46
N ALA A 650 -11.39 -10.66 -19.60
CA ALA A 650 -11.49 -12.04 -19.14
C ALA A 650 -11.59 -12.09 -17.61
N MET A 651 -10.68 -11.40 -16.91
CA MET A 651 -10.59 -11.38 -15.45
C MET A 651 -11.78 -10.72 -14.76
N ARG A 652 -12.35 -9.65 -15.33
CA ARG A 652 -13.48 -8.92 -14.75
C ARG A 652 -14.82 -9.45 -15.22
N GLU A 653 -15.00 -9.71 -16.51
CA GLU A 653 -16.33 -10.01 -17.08
C GLU A 653 -16.56 -11.49 -17.37
N GLY A 654 -15.52 -12.33 -17.27
CA GLY A 654 -15.59 -13.73 -17.69
C GLY A 654 -15.80 -13.87 -19.18
N ILE A 655 -15.22 -12.97 -20.00
CA ILE A 655 -15.32 -13.00 -21.46
C ILE A 655 -13.92 -13.11 -22.05
N HIS A 656 -13.66 -14.24 -22.71
CA HIS A 656 -12.41 -14.54 -23.38
C HIS A 656 -12.11 -13.55 -24.51
N ARG A 657 -10.84 -13.45 -24.96
CA ARG A 657 -10.42 -12.56 -26.06
C ARG A 657 -11.24 -12.74 -27.34
N ASP A 658 -11.60 -13.97 -27.71
CA ASP A 658 -12.41 -14.28 -28.90
C ASP A 658 -13.91 -13.95 -28.76
N GLY A 659 -14.35 -13.51 -27.57
CA GLY A 659 -15.73 -13.12 -27.29
C GLY A 659 -16.60 -14.22 -26.67
N ARG A 660 -16.10 -15.45 -26.51
CA ARG A 660 -16.84 -16.51 -25.81
C ARG A 660 -16.84 -16.28 -24.29
N ARG A 661 -17.93 -16.67 -23.62
CA ARG A 661 -18.01 -16.62 -22.15
C ARG A 661 -17.17 -17.72 -21.51
N LEU A 662 -16.54 -17.41 -20.38
CA LEU A 662 -15.73 -18.31 -19.57
C LEU A 662 -16.59 -18.93 -18.47
N TYR A 663 -16.29 -20.18 -18.09
CA TYR A 663 -16.99 -20.83 -17.00
C TYR A 663 -16.56 -20.21 -15.66
N PRO A 664 -17.48 -20.01 -14.70
CA PRO A 664 -17.20 -19.36 -13.42
C PRO A 664 -16.33 -20.18 -12.46
N ALA A 665 -15.88 -21.37 -12.87
CA ALA A 665 -14.75 -22.06 -12.24
C ALA A 665 -13.48 -21.20 -12.29
N PHE A 666 -13.32 -20.37 -13.33
CA PHE A 666 -12.43 -19.23 -13.30
C PHE A 666 -13.11 -18.11 -12.49
N PRO A 667 -12.59 -17.70 -11.32
CA PRO A 667 -13.33 -16.86 -10.37
C PRO A 667 -13.35 -15.37 -10.77
N TYR A 668 -13.72 -15.06 -12.01
CA TYR A 668 -13.84 -13.68 -12.52
C TYR A 668 -14.84 -12.83 -11.74
N THR A 669 -15.79 -13.46 -11.03
CA THR A 669 -16.70 -12.76 -10.10
C THR A 669 -15.98 -12.16 -8.89
N ALA A 670 -14.88 -12.77 -8.44
CA ALA A 670 -14.04 -12.26 -7.37
C ALA A 670 -12.98 -11.32 -7.92
N PHE A 671 -12.31 -11.69 -9.03
CA PHE A 671 -11.33 -10.83 -9.69
C PHE A 671 -11.91 -9.50 -10.19
N ALA A 672 -13.22 -9.41 -10.46
CA ALA A 672 -13.87 -8.12 -10.75
C ALA A 672 -13.70 -7.07 -9.64
N LYS A 673 -13.44 -7.49 -8.38
CA LYS A 673 -13.25 -6.60 -7.23
C LYS A 673 -11.83 -6.01 -7.15
N ILE A 674 -10.84 -6.57 -7.86
CA ILE A 674 -9.45 -6.13 -7.72
C ILE A 674 -9.25 -4.73 -8.32
N SER A 675 -8.33 -3.95 -7.77
CA SER A 675 -7.99 -2.62 -8.28
C SER A 675 -7.37 -2.70 -9.67
N ASP A 676 -7.45 -1.61 -10.43
CA ASP A 676 -6.88 -1.58 -11.78
C ASP A 676 -5.35 -1.71 -11.73
N ALA A 677 -4.71 -1.17 -10.70
CA ALA A 677 -3.29 -1.33 -10.45
C ALA A 677 -2.90 -2.80 -10.25
N ASP A 678 -3.64 -3.56 -9.45
CA ASP A 678 -3.39 -4.99 -9.26
C ASP A 678 -3.63 -5.80 -10.53
N MET A 679 -4.69 -5.48 -11.29
CA MET A 679 -4.98 -6.14 -12.57
C MET A 679 -3.85 -5.95 -13.58
N GLN A 680 -3.31 -4.72 -13.67
CA GLN A 680 -2.19 -4.40 -14.56
C GLN A 680 -0.90 -5.08 -14.11
N SER A 681 -0.58 -5.02 -12.82
CA SER A 681 0.60 -5.68 -12.26
C SER A 681 0.55 -7.19 -12.46
N LEU A 682 -0.62 -7.81 -12.28
CA LEU A 682 -0.81 -9.23 -12.57
C LEU A 682 -0.55 -9.56 -14.04
N TYR A 683 -1.12 -8.77 -14.96
CA TYR A 683 -0.87 -8.93 -16.39
C TYR A 683 0.62 -8.79 -16.72
N ALA A 684 1.28 -7.76 -16.21
CA ALA A 684 2.70 -7.52 -16.40
C ALA A 684 3.57 -8.70 -15.92
N TYR A 685 3.29 -9.21 -14.72
CA TYR A 685 3.99 -10.37 -14.17
C TYR A 685 3.83 -11.62 -15.04
N LEU A 686 2.59 -11.93 -15.45
CA LEU A 686 2.33 -13.08 -16.33
C LEU A 686 2.99 -12.93 -17.69
N MET A 687 2.98 -11.72 -18.27
CA MET A 687 3.62 -11.45 -19.57
C MET A 687 5.15 -11.45 -19.52
N SER A 688 5.73 -11.30 -18.33
CA SER A 688 7.19 -11.36 -18.11
C SER A 688 7.72 -12.78 -17.87
N ALA A 689 6.83 -13.75 -17.67
CA ALA A 689 7.20 -15.13 -17.36
C ALA A 689 7.83 -15.84 -18.58
N GLU A 690 8.44 -17.00 -18.35
CA GLU A 690 8.94 -17.84 -19.44
C GLU A 690 7.78 -18.34 -20.32
N PRO A 691 7.81 -18.14 -21.65
CA PRO A 691 6.80 -18.68 -22.54
C PRO A 691 6.85 -20.21 -22.58
N VAL A 692 5.73 -20.88 -22.31
CA VAL A 692 5.65 -22.34 -22.36
C VAL A 692 4.58 -22.75 -23.37
N LYS A 693 4.98 -23.48 -24.41
CA LYS A 693 4.06 -23.98 -25.41
C LYS A 693 3.41 -25.28 -24.95
N THR A 694 2.15 -25.22 -24.52
CA THR A 694 1.40 -26.37 -23.98
C THR A 694 -0.05 -26.32 -24.44
N SER A 695 -0.51 -27.38 -25.12
CA SER A 695 -1.92 -27.57 -25.46
C SER A 695 -2.66 -28.27 -24.32
N VAL A 696 -3.66 -27.61 -23.75
CA VAL A 696 -4.47 -28.16 -22.64
C VAL A 696 -5.70 -28.94 -23.15
N PRO A 697 -6.19 -29.95 -22.42
CA PRO A 697 -7.44 -30.63 -22.74
C PRO A 697 -8.65 -29.67 -22.79
N ARG A 698 -9.69 -30.04 -23.52
CA ARG A 698 -10.93 -29.24 -23.58
C ARG A 698 -11.80 -29.54 -22.36
N THR A 699 -12.41 -28.51 -21.79
CA THR A 699 -13.45 -28.62 -20.75
C THR A 699 -14.61 -29.52 -21.21
N GLU A 700 -14.96 -30.50 -20.38
CA GLU A 700 -16.03 -31.48 -20.62
C GLU A 700 -17.12 -31.33 -19.56
N LEU A 701 -18.18 -30.58 -19.88
CA LEU A 701 -19.34 -30.44 -19.02
C LEU A 701 -20.54 -31.23 -19.57
N ALA A 702 -21.39 -31.70 -18.66
CA ALA A 702 -22.64 -32.36 -19.01
C ALA A 702 -23.64 -31.37 -19.61
N PHE A 703 -24.53 -31.85 -20.50
CA PHE A 703 -25.64 -31.04 -20.99
C PHE A 703 -26.61 -30.71 -19.83
N PRO A 704 -27.14 -29.47 -19.72
CA PRO A 704 -26.96 -28.33 -20.63
C PRO A 704 -25.79 -27.39 -20.28
N PHE A 705 -24.98 -27.69 -19.27
CA PHE A 705 -23.89 -26.83 -18.79
C PHE A 705 -22.75 -26.63 -19.78
N ASN A 706 -22.62 -27.50 -20.79
CA ASN A 706 -21.69 -27.32 -21.91
C ASN A 706 -22.07 -26.20 -22.89
N MET A 707 -23.28 -25.64 -22.80
CA MET A 707 -23.76 -24.58 -23.70
C MET A 707 -23.30 -23.21 -23.22
N ARG A 708 -22.13 -22.74 -23.69
CA ARG A 708 -21.56 -21.42 -23.35
C ARG A 708 -22.52 -20.22 -23.44
N PRO A 709 -23.47 -20.13 -24.40
CA PRO A 709 -24.45 -19.04 -24.42
C PRO A 709 -25.26 -18.87 -23.12
N LEU A 710 -25.55 -19.96 -22.39
CA LEU A 710 -26.33 -19.92 -21.15
C LEU A 710 -25.61 -19.14 -20.03
N LEU A 711 -24.28 -19.00 -20.10
CA LEU A 711 -23.50 -18.21 -19.16
C LEU A 711 -23.83 -16.71 -19.21
N ALA A 712 -24.45 -16.22 -20.29
CA ALA A 712 -24.94 -14.84 -20.32
C ALA A 712 -26.04 -14.61 -19.27
N GLY A 713 -26.99 -15.56 -19.17
CA GLY A 713 -28.02 -15.54 -18.14
C GLY A 713 -27.45 -15.78 -16.74
N TRP A 714 -26.45 -16.68 -16.62
CA TRP A 714 -25.77 -16.90 -15.35
C TRP A 714 -25.07 -15.62 -14.84
N ASN A 715 -24.31 -14.92 -15.70
CA ASN A 715 -23.65 -13.66 -15.34
C ASN A 715 -24.68 -12.60 -14.94
N LEU A 716 -25.83 -12.52 -15.61
CA LEU A 716 -26.89 -11.58 -15.24
C LEU A 716 -27.40 -11.81 -13.80
N LEU A 717 -27.44 -13.07 -13.35
CA LEU A 717 -27.94 -13.43 -12.02
C LEU A 717 -26.87 -13.34 -10.92
N PHE A 718 -25.63 -13.71 -11.22
CA PHE A 718 -24.61 -13.99 -10.20
C PHE A 718 -23.33 -13.16 -10.31
N HIS A 719 -23.16 -12.37 -11.38
CA HIS A 719 -21.95 -11.58 -11.58
C HIS A 719 -22.20 -10.08 -11.38
N ARG A 720 -21.33 -9.44 -10.58
CA ARG A 720 -21.26 -7.99 -10.43
C ARG A 720 -19.88 -7.53 -10.89
N ASN A 721 -19.84 -6.83 -12.01
CA ASN A 721 -18.60 -6.24 -12.52
C ASN A 721 -18.36 -4.89 -11.85
N ALA A 722 -17.81 -4.90 -10.63
CA ALA A 722 -17.50 -3.70 -9.89
C ALA A 722 -16.25 -3.90 -9.02
N PRO A 723 -15.29 -2.95 -9.03
CA PRO A 723 -14.18 -2.94 -8.08
C PRO A 723 -14.65 -2.87 -6.62
N PHE A 724 -13.80 -3.35 -5.71
CA PHE A 724 -14.03 -3.25 -4.28
C PHE A 724 -14.14 -1.78 -3.85
N GLN A 725 -15.07 -1.52 -2.93
CA GLN A 725 -15.28 -0.20 -2.34
C GLN A 725 -15.05 -0.32 -0.83
N PRO A 726 -14.06 0.39 -0.27
CA PRO A 726 -13.81 0.38 1.17
C PRO A 726 -15.03 0.83 1.98
N ASP A 727 -15.28 0.16 3.10
CA ASP A 727 -16.28 0.55 4.07
C ASP A 727 -15.68 1.62 5.01
N THR A 728 -16.19 2.84 4.95
CA THR A 728 -15.71 3.98 5.74
C THR A 728 -15.96 3.84 7.24
N THR A 729 -16.79 2.88 7.65
CA THR A 729 -17.06 2.58 9.07
C THR A 729 -16.11 1.53 9.65
N ARG A 730 -15.26 0.93 8.81
CA ARG A 730 -14.31 -0.13 9.18
C ARG A 730 -12.87 0.38 9.16
N SER A 731 -11.98 -0.32 9.87
CA SER A 731 -10.56 0.01 9.91
C SER A 731 -9.89 -0.24 8.55
N ALA A 732 -8.76 0.42 8.31
CA ALA A 732 -7.95 0.18 7.11
C ALA A 732 -7.52 -1.29 6.99
N GLN A 733 -7.11 -1.92 8.10
CA GLN A 733 -6.75 -3.33 8.15
C GLN A 733 -7.94 -4.24 7.77
N TRP A 734 -9.15 -3.93 8.24
CA TRP A 734 -10.34 -4.68 7.85
C TRP A 734 -10.65 -4.54 6.37
N ASN A 735 -10.56 -3.33 5.81
CA ASN A 735 -10.78 -3.08 4.38
C ASN A 735 -9.72 -3.77 3.51
N ARG A 736 -8.44 -3.79 3.93
CA ARG A 736 -7.37 -4.56 3.28
C ARG A 736 -7.69 -6.06 3.29
N GLY A 737 -8.09 -6.59 4.44
CA GLY A 737 -8.44 -8.00 4.61
C GLY A 737 -9.64 -8.41 3.78
N ALA A 738 -10.68 -7.56 3.76
CA ALA A 738 -11.86 -7.75 2.93
C ALA A 738 -11.48 -7.75 1.45
N TYR A 739 -10.72 -6.76 0.98
CA TYR A 739 -10.24 -6.68 -0.40
C TYR A 739 -9.52 -7.95 -0.85
N LEU A 740 -8.56 -8.41 -0.04
CA LEU A 740 -7.77 -9.61 -0.32
C LEU A 740 -8.64 -10.88 -0.30
N ALA A 741 -9.45 -11.10 0.74
CA ALA A 741 -10.24 -12.31 0.89
C ALA A 741 -11.42 -12.40 -0.10
N GLU A 742 -12.04 -11.28 -0.42
CA GLU A 742 -13.22 -11.18 -1.29
C GLU A 742 -12.85 -11.14 -2.78
N GLY A 743 -11.67 -10.61 -3.08
CA GLY A 743 -11.13 -10.42 -4.42
C GLY A 743 -10.14 -11.52 -4.79
N LEU A 744 -8.85 -11.29 -4.53
CA LEU A 744 -7.77 -12.17 -4.97
C LEU A 744 -7.82 -13.57 -4.34
N GLY A 745 -7.97 -13.66 -3.02
CA GLY A 745 -8.01 -14.93 -2.30
C GLY A 745 -9.36 -15.65 -2.37
N HIS A 746 -10.39 -15.01 -2.96
CA HIS A 746 -11.72 -15.56 -3.27
C HIS A 746 -12.26 -16.57 -2.25
N CYS A 747 -12.09 -16.33 -0.95
CA CYS A 747 -12.29 -17.35 0.09
C CYS A 747 -13.72 -17.91 0.10
N SER A 748 -14.69 -17.07 -0.26
CA SER A 748 -16.09 -17.44 -0.37
C SER A 748 -16.37 -18.47 -1.47
N ALA A 749 -15.50 -18.56 -2.48
CA ALA A 749 -15.60 -19.59 -3.52
C ALA A 749 -15.47 -21.00 -2.93
N CYS A 750 -14.69 -21.23 -1.88
CA CYS A 750 -14.62 -22.54 -1.24
C CYS A 750 -15.50 -22.61 0.01
N HIS A 751 -15.58 -21.52 0.77
CA HIS A 751 -16.19 -21.49 2.11
C HIS A 751 -17.66 -21.04 2.15
N SER A 752 -18.31 -20.86 1.00
CA SER A 752 -19.77 -20.62 0.92
C SER A 752 -20.48 -21.74 0.15
N PRO A 753 -21.73 -22.08 0.51
CA PRO A 753 -22.49 -23.09 -0.20
C PRO A 753 -22.99 -22.55 -1.55
N ARG A 754 -23.05 -23.43 -2.56
CA ARG A 754 -23.57 -23.10 -3.89
C ARG A 754 -25.03 -23.50 -4.07
N ASN A 755 -25.72 -22.86 -5.01
CA ASN A 755 -27.05 -23.25 -5.48
C ASN A 755 -26.94 -24.28 -6.63
N ALA A 756 -28.09 -24.79 -7.09
CA ALA A 756 -28.14 -25.81 -8.16
C ALA A 756 -27.59 -25.34 -9.52
N LEU A 757 -27.44 -24.03 -9.73
CA LEU A 757 -26.84 -23.43 -10.92
C LEU A 757 -25.34 -23.12 -10.74
N GLY A 758 -24.74 -23.55 -9.63
CA GLY A 758 -23.33 -23.31 -9.31
C GLY A 758 -23.01 -21.90 -8.79
N GLY A 759 -24.02 -21.04 -8.59
CA GLY A 759 -23.84 -19.70 -8.02
C GLY A 759 -23.67 -19.73 -6.50
N GLU A 760 -22.79 -18.88 -5.96
CA GLU A 760 -22.57 -18.74 -4.52
C GLU A 760 -23.82 -18.20 -3.81
N LYS A 761 -24.16 -18.75 -2.64
CA LYS A 761 -25.22 -18.22 -1.79
C LYS A 761 -24.67 -17.14 -0.86
N GLY A 762 -25.02 -15.88 -1.12
CA GLY A 762 -24.67 -14.75 -0.25
C GLY A 762 -25.57 -14.59 0.99
N GLY A 763 -25.49 -13.42 1.63
CA GLY A 763 -26.29 -13.07 2.81
C GLY A 763 -25.96 -13.97 4.00
N ARG A 764 -26.98 -14.56 4.65
CA ARG A 764 -26.81 -15.44 5.82
C ARG A 764 -26.02 -16.73 5.55
N HIS A 765 -25.76 -17.06 4.28
CA HIS A 765 -25.02 -18.26 3.87
C HIS A 765 -23.55 -17.98 3.54
N TYR A 766 -23.17 -16.70 3.48
CA TYR A 766 -21.81 -16.28 3.21
C TYR A 766 -20.83 -16.84 4.26
N LEU A 767 -19.76 -17.50 3.82
CA LEU A 767 -18.71 -18.11 4.65
C LEU A 767 -19.20 -19.17 5.67
N THR A 768 -20.37 -19.76 5.43
CA THR A 768 -20.98 -20.77 6.32
C THR A 768 -20.53 -22.21 6.06
N GLY A 769 -19.50 -22.39 5.24
CA GLY A 769 -18.96 -23.68 4.80
C GLY A 769 -19.34 -23.97 3.35
N GLY A 770 -18.64 -24.91 2.73
CA GLY A 770 -18.84 -25.25 1.32
C GLY A 770 -18.15 -26.53 0.92
N THR A 771 -17.98 -26.74 -0.39
CA THR A 771 -17.26 -27.90 -0.92
C THR A 771 -16.37 -27.46 -2.08
N ALA A 772 -15.13 -27.95 -2.10
CA ALA A 772 -14.15 -27.67 -3.14
C ALA A 772 -13.36 -28.94 -3.44
N GLU A 773 -13.28 -29.35 -4.72
CA GLU A 773 -12.48 -30.51 -5.16
C GLU A 773 -12.81 -31.81 -4.38
N GLY A 774 -14.08 -32.02 -4.06
CA GLY A 774 -14.51 -33.18 -3.26
C GLY A 774 -14.26 -33.07 -1.75
N TRP A 775 -13.55 -32.03 -1.28
CA TRP A 775 -13.35 -31.72 0.13
C TRP A 775 -14.48 -30.88 0.71
N ASP A 776 -14.77 -31.10 2.00
CA ASP A 776 -15.69 -30.28 2.80
C ASP A 776 -14.93 -29.07 3.36
N ALA A 777 -15.27 -27.87 2.90
CA ALA A 777 -14.65 -26.64 3.36
C ALA A 777 -15.36 -26.14 4.64
N PRO A 778 -14.65 -25.96 5.76
CA PRO A 778 -15.27 -25.59 7.03
C PRO A 778 -15.87 -24.18 6.99
N ALA A 779 -16.84 -23.90 7.83
CA ALA A 779 -17.33 -22.53 8.00
C ALA A 779 -16.24 -21.61 8.59
N LEU A 780 -16.12 -20.39 8.05
CA LEU A 780 -15.23 -19.34 8.56
C LEU A 780 -15.95 -18.35 9.49
N THR A 781 -17.17 -18.69 9.89
CA THR A 781 -18.04 -17.92 10.78
C THR A 781 -18.16 -18.64 12.13
N ALA A 782 -18.98 -18.10 13.04
CA ALA A 782 -19.38 -18.77 14.28
C ALA A 782 -20.04 -20.17 14.09
N LEU A 783 -20.35 -20.59 12.85
CA LEU A 783 -20.83 -21.94 12.53
C LEU A 783 -19.70 -22.99 12.41
N SER A 784 -18.44 -22.58 12.61
CA SER A 784 -17.31 -23.50 12.63
C SER A 784 -17.51 -24.62 13.66
N ARG A 785 -17.04 -25.81 13.31
CA ARG A 785 -17.15 -27.03 14.15
C ARG A 785 -15.87 -27.33 14.90
N ALA A 786 -14.93 -26.39 14.87
CA ALA A 786 -13.69 -26.50 15.61
C ALA A 786 -14.03 -26.67 17.10
N PRO A 787 -13.42 -27.66 17.80
CA PRO A 787 -13.65 -27.90 19.23
C PRO A 787 -13.36 -26.68 20.10
N VAL A 788 -12.37 -25.90 19.67
CA VAL A 788 -11.97 -24.62 20.23
C VAL A 788 -12.22 -23.50 19.20
N PRO A 789 -12.63 -22.29 19.63
CA PRO A 789 -12.83 -21.16 18.71
C PRO A 789 -11.55 -20.73 18.01
N TRP A 790 -11.66 -20.31 16.76
CA TRP A 790 -10.57 -19.66 16.04
C TRP A 790 -10.38 -18.23 16.55
N THR A 791 -9.13 -17.84 16.79
CA THR A 791 -8.73 -16.47 17.09
C THR A 791 -8.05 -15.85 15.88
N GLU A 792 -7.96 -14.52 15.83
CA GLU A 792 -7.21 -13.81 14.78
C GLU A 792 -5.75 -14.29 14.72
N ASP A 793 -5.09 -14.45 15.87
CA ASP A 793 -3.71 -14.96 15.93
C ASP A 793 -3.60 -16.40 15.42
N ALA A 794 -4.54 -17.28 15.80
CA ALA A 794 -4.53 -18.67 15.33
C ALA A 794 -4.77 -18.75 13.81
N LEU A 795 -5.66 -17.91 13.27
CA LEU A 795 -5.90 -17.78 11.84
C LEU A 795 -4.65 -17.27 11.12
N PHE A 796 -4.01 -16.21 11.63
CA PHE A 796 -2.78 -15.68 11.07
C PHE A 796 -1.68 -16.76 11.03
N THR A 797 -1.43 -17.44 12.14
CA THR A 797 -0.41 -18.49 12.21
C THR A 797 -0.72 -19.65 11.25
N TYR A 798 -1.99 -20.04 11.14
CA TYR A 798 -2.41 -21.07 10.20
C TYR A 798 -2.25 -20.64 8.73
N LEU A 799 -2.72 -19.45 8.36
CA LEU A 799 -2.64 -18.94 6.98
C LEU A 799 -1.19 -18.65 6.54
N ARG A 800 -0.31 -18.30 7.48
CA ARG A 800 1.10 -18.00 7.20
C ARG A 800 1.99 -19.24 7.16
N GLY A 801 1.73 -20.21 8.05
CA GLY A 801 2.64 -21.33 8.32
C GLY A 801 2.03 -22.71 8.15
N GLY A 802 0.74 -22.81 7.82
CA GLY A 802 0.03 -24.07 7.56
C GLY A 802 -0.29 -24.89 8.79
N TYR A 803 -0.13 -24.34 10.00
CA TYR A 803 -0.42 -25.04 11.24
C TYR A 803 -0.82 -24.10 12.36
N ALA A 804 -1.86 -24.47 13.11
CA ALA A 804 -2.18 -23.84 14.39
C ALA A 804 -2.37 -24.90 15.47
N VAL A 805 -1.79 -24.65 16.64
CA VAL A 805 -1.65 -25.64 17.73
C VAL A 805 -2.98 -26.29 18.15
N HIS A 806 -4.08 -25.56 18.08
CA HIS A 806 -5.40 -26.04 18.46
C HIS A 806 -6.33 -26.39 17.30
N HIS A 807 -5.85 -26.30 16.05
CA HIS A 807 -6.69 -26.52 14.87
C HIS A 807 -6.11 -27.52 13.86
N GLY A 808 -4.80 -27.84 13.97
CA GLY A 808 -4.13 -28.80 13.10
C GLY A 808 -3.37 -28.15 11.96
N ALA A 809 -2.98 -28.98 10.98
CA ALA A 809 -2.24 -28.57 9.80
C ALA A 809 -3.14 -28.47 8.55
N ALA A 810 -2.78 -27.60 7.62
CA ALA A 810 -3.44 -27.47 6.33
C ALA A 810 -3.20 -28.73 5.47
N ALA A 811 -4.26 -29.23 4.85
CA ALA A 811 -4.24 -30.42 3.99
C ALA A 811 -5.20 -30.22 2.81
N GLY A 812 -5.07 -31.08 1.79
CA GLY A 812 -5.89 -31.00 0.59
C GLY A 812 -5.78 -29.63 -0.10
N PRO A 813 -6.89 -29.05 -0.61
CA PRO A 813 -6.88 -27.80 -1.38
C PRO A 813 -6.36 -26.59 -0.61
N MET A 814 -6.39 -26.61 0.73
CA MET A 814 -5.89 -25.48 1.54
C MET A 814 -4.37 -25.49 1.69
N ALA A 815 -3.68 -26.60 1.46
CA ALA A 815 -2.23 -26.66 1.58
C ALA A 815 -1.52 -25.72 0.57
N PRO A 816 -1.77 -25.82 -0.75
CA PRO A 816 -1.15 -24.92 -1.72
C PRO A 816 -1.59 -23.45 -1.55
N VAL A 817 -2.84 -23.20 -1.11
CA VAL A 817 -3.31 -21.84 -0.79
C VAL A 817 -2.47 -21.22 0.33
N VAL A 818 -2.18 -21.97 1.39
CA VAL A 818 -1.30 -21.50 2.47
C VAL A 818 0.12 -21.24 1.96
N GLU A 819 0.64 -22.07 1.05
CA GLU A 819 1.97 -21.88 0.46
C GLU A 819 2.06 -20.57 -0.33
N GLU A 820 1.04 -20.22 -1.12
CA GLU A 820 1.00 -18.94 -1.83
C GLU A 820 0.75 -17.75 -0.89
N LEU A 821 -0.13 -17.88 0.11
CA LEU A 821 -0.33 -16.85 1.13
C LEU A 821 0.93 -16.59 1.95
N ALA A 822 1.78 -17.60 2.13
CA ALA A 822 3.07 -17.47 2.78
C ALA A 822 4.09 -16.63 1.99
N LEU A 823 3.82 -16.31 0.72
CA LEU A 823 4.64 -15.38 -0.07
C LEU A 823 4.24 -13.91 0.14
N LEU A 824 3.10 -13.67 0.77
CA LEU A 824 2.58 -12.32 1.00
C LEU A 824 3.25 -11.65 2.22
N PRO A 825 3.26 -10.31 2.27
CA PRO A 825 3.65 -9.58 3.48
C PRO A 825 2.84 -10.02 4.69
N GLU A 826 3.46 -10.07 5.86
CA GLU A 826 2.76 -10.47 7.09
C GLU A 826 1.55 -9.58 7.40
N SER A 827 1.63 -8.29 7.08
CA SER A 827 0.53 -7.33 7.23
C SER A 827 -0.71 -7.75 6.44
N ASP A 828 -0.54 -8.36 5.27
CA ASP A 828 -1.64 -8.76 4.39
C ASP A 828 -2.29 -10.05 4.88
N VAL A 829 -1.49 -11.04 5.30
CA VAL A 829 -2.01 -12.26 5.93
C VAL A 829 -2.73 -11.93 7.24
N ARG A 830 -2.19 -10.97 8.01
CA ARG A 830 -2.84 -10.45 9.22
C ARG A 830 -4.15 -9.75 8.90
N ALA A 831 -4.20 -8.97 7.82
CA ALA A 831 -5.43 -8.31 7.39
C ALA A 831 -6.51 -9.33 7.01
N ILE A 832 -6.17 -10.37 6.25
CA ILE A 832 -7.08 -11.49 5.93
C ILE A 832 -7.59 -12.15 7.22
N ALA A 833 -6.69 -12.48 8.14
CA ALA A 833 -7.06 -13.06 9.44
C ALA A 833 -8.01 -12.16 10.25
N HIS A 834 -7.75 -10.85 10.29
CA HIS A 834 -8.58 -9.86 10.96
C HIS A 834 -9.99 -9.77 10.36
N TYR A 835 -10.08 -9.76 9.03
CA TYR A 835 -11.36 -9.76 8.31
C TYR A 835 -12.15 -11.05 8.58
N VAL A 836 -11.53 -12.23 8.48
CA VAL A 836 -12.19 -13.51 8.73
C VAL A 836 -12.62 -13.65 10.18
N ALA A 837 -11.77 -13.26 11.14
CA ALA A 837 -12.10 -13.29 12.57
C ALA A 837 -13.33 -12.42 12.91
N SER A 838 -13.60 -11.37 12.12
CA SER A 838 -14.75 -10.49 12.34
C SER A 838 -16.12 -11.15 12.15
N PHE A 839 -16.16 -12.35 11.55
CA PHE A 839 -17.38 -13.15 11.40
C PHE A 839 -17.63 -14.15 12.55
N SER A 840 -16.71 -14.19 13.53
CA SER A 840 -16.83 -14.99 14.73
C SER A 840 -17.18 -14.13 15.94
N ALA A 841 -17.74 -14.74 16.98
CA ALA A 841 -17.94 -14.06 18.25
C ALA A 841 -16.57 -13.68 18.86
N PRO A 842 -16.49 -12.60 19.67
CA PRO A 842 -15.26 -12.23 20.37
C PRO A 842 -14.66 -13.46 21.08
N PRO A 843 -13.38 -13.79 20.84
CA PRO A 843 -12.82 -15.03 21.35
C PRO A 843 -12.75 -15.00 22.89
N PRO A 844 -12.95 -16.16 23.55
CA PRO A 844 -12.71 -16.28 24.98
C PRO A 844 -11.23 -16.04 25.30
N SER A 845 -10.91 -15.85 26.59
CA SER A 845 -9.52 -15.58 26.99
C SER A 845 -8.60 -16.77 26.63
N PRO A 846 -7.30 -16.54 26.38
CA PRO A 846 -6.36 -17.64 26.08
C PRO A 846 -6.38 -18.75 27.13
N ALA A 847 -6.54 -18.40 28.42
CA ALA A 847 -6.67 -19.38 29.50
C ALA A 847 -7.92 -20.27 29.34
N GLN A 848 -9.05 -19.70 28.90
CA GLN A 848 -10.27 -20.44 28.63
C GLN A 848 -10.11 -21.37 27.42
N ILE A 849 -9.45 -20.91 26.36
CA ILE A 849 -9.15 -21.74 25.17
C ILE A 849 -8.29 -22.94 25.57
N THR A 850 -7.20 -22.71 26.33
CA THR A 850 -6.32 -23.78 26.81
C THR A 850 -7.06 -24.77 27.71
N ALA A 851 -7.91 -24.27 28.63
CA ALA A 851 -8.70 -25.13 29.50
C ALA A 851 -9.70 -26.00 28.69
N GLN A 852 -10.34 -25.42 27.67
CA GLN A 852 -11.25 -26.13 26.78
C GLN A 852 -10.51 -27.18 25.94
N ALA A 853 -9.35 -26.85 25.36
CA ALA A 853 -8.50 -27.78 24.63
C ALA A 853 -8.14 -29.00 25.49
N ALA A 854 -7.63 -28.75 26.71
CA ALA A 854 -7.29 -29.81 27.66
C ALA A 854 -8.49 -30.69 28.04
N GLN A 855 -9.72 -30.15 28.03
CA GLN A 855 -10.93 -30.93 28.28
C GLN A 855 -11.25 -31.92 27.15
N TYR A 856 -11.03 -31.55 25.88
CA TYR A 856 -11.20 -32.48 24.76
C TYR A 856 -10.11 -33.57 24.77
N GLU A 857 -8.88 -33.21 25.10
CA GLU A 857 -7.77 -34.16 25.19
C GLU A 857 -7.98 -35.19 26.30
N ARG A 858 -8.42 -34.76 27.49
CA ARG A 858 -8.79 -35.68 28.59
C ARG A 858 -9.90 -36.65 28.17
N ARG A 859 -10.97 -36.16 27.54
CA ARG A 859 -12.05 -37.00 27.03
C ARG A 859 -11.55 -38.02 26.01
N SER A 860 -10.61 -37.63 25.16
CA SER A 860 -10.01 -38.55 24.21
C SER A 860 -9.14 -39.62 24.86
N ALA A 861 -8.37 -39.25 25.90
CA ALA A 861 -7.59 -40.19 26.69
C ALA A 861 -8.47 -41.21 27.43
N GLU A 862 -9.59 -40.76 28.01
CA GLU A 862 -10.60 -41.63 28.64
C GLU A 862 -11.21 -42.60 27.61
N ALA A 863 -11.58 -42.12 26.43
CA ALA A 863 -12.11 -42.95 25.35
C ALA A 863 -11.08 -43.99 24.85
N ALA A 864 -9.80 -43.63 24.80
CA ALA A 864 -8.75 -44.57 24.40
C ALA A 864 -8.66 -45.80 25.33
N GLY A 865 -8.99 -45.64 26.62
CA GLY A 865 -9.01 -46.74 27.60
C GLY A 865 -10.17 -47.73 27.44
N SER A 866 -11.26 -47.33 26.78
CA SER A 866 -12.44 -48.17 26.54
C SER A 866 -12.50 -48.79 25.14
N LEU A 867 -11.62 -48.34 24.22
CA LEU A 867 -11.59 -48.78 22.83
C LEU A 867 -10.50 -49.84 22.60
N GLY A 868 -10.87 -50.97 22.00
CA GLY A 868 -9.97 -52.07 21.67
C GLY A 868 -10.25 -52.70 20.31
N GLY A 869 -9.58 -53.82 20.02
CA GLY A 869 -9.82 -54.61 18.80
C GLY A 869 -8.91 -54.29 17.61
N PRO A 870 -9.24 -54.80 16.40
CA PRO A 870 -8.38 -54.70 15.23
C PRO A 870 -8.05 -53.25 14.81
N ALA A 871 -9.03 -52.35 14.82
CA ALA A 871 -8.83 -50.95 14.44
C ALA A 871 -7.91 -50.19 15.42
N ALA A 872 -8.00 -50.48 16.72
CA ALA A 872 -7.09 -49.90 17.72
C ALA A 872 -5.65 -50.35 17.50
N ARG A 873 -5.42 -51.63 17.16
CA ARG A 873 -4.08 -52.12 16.78
C ARG A 873 -3.57 -51.48 15.50
N LEU A 874 -4.45 -51.27 14.52
CA LEU A 874 -4.11 -50.60 13.27
C LEU A 874 -3.65 -49.15 13.51
N TYR A 875 -4.38 -48.40 14.34
CA TYR A 875 -3.96 -47.07 14.77
C TYR A 875 -2.61 -47.09 15.48
N GLN A 876 -2.39 -48.04 16.40
CA GLN A 876 -1.13 -48.15 17.13
C GLN A 876 0.07 -48.42 16.22
N SER A 877 -0.09 -49.25 15.19
CA SER A 877 0.99 -49.56 14.25
C SER A 877 1.23 -48.48 13.20
N ALA A 878 0.18 -47.80 12.73
CA ALA A 878 0.26 -46.87 11.59
C ALA A 878 0.31 -45.39 12.00
N CYS A 879 -0.48 -44.98 12.98
CA CYS A 879 -0.75 -43.57 13.24
C CYS A 879 -0.13 -43.04 14.55
N ALA A 880 -0.01 -43.90 15.57
CA ALA A 880 0.31 -43.48 16.93
C ALA A 880 1.68 -42.78 17.07
N VAL A 881 2.69 -43.19 16.30
CA VAL A 881 4.04 -42.60 16.35
C VAL A 881 4.01 -41.07 16.12
N CYS A 882 3.12 -40.61 15.23
CA CYS A 882 2.97 -39.18 14.91
C CYS A 882 1.81 -38.51 15.66
N HIS A 883 0.71 -39.23 15.93
CA HIS A 883 -0.53 -38.64 16.44
C HIS A 883 -0.86 -38.93 17.92
N GLN A 884 -0.10 -39.79 18.60
CA GLN A 884 -0.32 -40.02 20.02
C GLN A 884 0.20 -38.83 20.83
N SER A 885 -0.73 -38.07 21.42
CA SER A 885 -0.42 -37.06 22.43
C SER A 885 0.03 -37.77 23.70
N GLU A 886 1.18 -37.36 24.22
CA GLU A 886 1.94 -37.90 25.36
C GLU A 886 3.08 -38.88 24.99
N GLN A 887 4.31 -38.34 25.04
CA GLN A 887 5.62 -39.02 24.99
C GLN A 887 6.13 -39.49 23.61
N GLY A 888 7.11 -38.74 23.08
CA GLY A 888 7.95 -39.16 21.94
C GLY A 888 8.67 -37.99 21.28
N MET A 889 9.91 -38.20 20.78
CA MET A 889 10.73 -37.15 20.16
C MET A 889 10.01 -36.44 19.00
N ARG A 890 10.21 -35.12 18.84
CA ARG A 890 9.68 -34.27 17.74
C ARG A 890 10.41 -34.51 16.39
N GLN A 891 11.01 -35.68 16.19
CA GLN A 891 11.87 -35.96 15.03
C GLN A 891 11.14 -35.94 13.67
N PHE A 892 9.80 -35.89 13.65
CA PHE A 892 8.98 -36.00 12.43
C PHE A 892 8.01 -34.81 12.24
N GLY A 893 8.34 -33.61 12.72
CA GLY A 893 7.54 -32.40 12.53
C GLY A 893 6.59 -32.06 13.67
N VAL A 894 5.47 -31.38 13.36
CA VAL A 894 4.47 -30.98 14.37
C VAL A 894 3.58 -32.17 14.74
N LYS A 895 3.13 -32.22 15.99
CA LYS A 895 2.25 -33.28 16.51
C LYS A 895 0.89 -32.68 16.89
N PRO A 896 -0.04 -32.48 15.93
CA PRO A 896 -1.36 -31.96 16.23
C PRO A 896 -2.13 -32.95 17.10
N SER A 897 -2.78 -32.43 18.15
CA SER A 897 -3.75 -33.20 18.91
C SER A 897 -4.96 -33.51 18.04
N LEU A 898 -5.17 -34.79 17.70
CA LEU A 898 -6.31 -35.21 16.90
C LEU A 898 -7.65 -34.95 17.60
N ALA A 899 -7.65 -34.86 18.94
CA ALA A 899 -8.85 -34.50 19.70
C ALA A 899 -9.38 -33.09 19.37
N LEU A 900 -8.50 -32.20 18.88
CA LEU A 900 -8.82 -30.82 18.51
C LEU A 900 -9.02 -30.64 17.00
N ASN A 901 -8.85 -31.70 16.20
CA ASN A 901 -8.95 -31.60 14.75
C ASN A 901 -10.41 -31.40 14.30
N THR A 902 -10.69 -30.28 13.65
CA THR A 902 -12.04 -29.91 13.17
C THR A 902 -12.70 -30.99 12.30
N ASN A 903 -11.94 -31.70 11.47
CA ASN A 903 -12.49 -32.74 10.57
C ASN A 903 -13.04 -33.94 11.36
N LEU A 904 -12.41 -34.29 12.48
CA LEU A 904 -12.89 -35.35 13.37
C LEU A 904 -14.14 -34.95 14.14
N HIS A 905 -14.55 -33.67 14.11
CA HIS A 905 -15.78 -33.14 14.71
C HIS A 905 -16.85 -32.77 13.67
N GLY A 906 -16.57 -32.97 12.38
CA GLY A 906 -17.51 -32.76 11.27
C GLY A 906 -18.67 -33.76 11.26
N ASP A 907 -19.71 -33.47 10.46
CA ASP A 907 -20.85 -34.40 10.25
C ASP A 907 -20.49 -35.48 9.25
N ARG A 908 -19.50 -35.22 8.39
CA ARG A 908 -19.10 -36.09 7.29
C ARG A 908 -17.69 -36.64 7.52
N PRO A 909 -17.43 -37.91 7.20
CA PRO A 909 -16.10 -38.51 7.34
C PRO A 909 -15.16 -38.17 6.17
N ASP A 910 -15.66 -37.52 5.12
CA ASP A 910 -14.97 -37.38 3.82
C ASP A 910 -13.53 -36.84 3.96
N ASN A 911 -13.34 -35.69 4.62
CA ASN A 911 -12.00 -35.10 4.79
C ASN A 911 -11.03 -36.03 5.54
N VAL A 912 -11.51 -36.72 6.58
CA VAL A 912 -10.66 -37.66 7.35
C VAL A 912 -10.26 -38.83 6.47
N ILE A 913 -11.19 -39.38 5.68
CA ILE A 913 -10.91 -40.47 4.74
C ILE A 913 -9.93 -40.00 3.66
N GLN A 914 -10.13 -38.81 3.07
CA GLN A 914 -9.23 -38.28 2.05
C GLN A 914 -7.82 -38.10 2.59
N VAL A 915 -7.64 -37.55 3.81
CA VAL A 915 -6.31 -37.46 4.44
C VAL A 915 -5.68 -38.84 4.68
N LEU A 916 -6.46 -39.86 5.07
CA LEU A 916 -5.93 -41.22 5.20
C LEU A 916 -5.52 -41.81 3.85
N LEU A 917 -6.33 -41.62 2.81
CA LEU A 917 -6.05 -42.18 1.49
C LEU A 917 -4.91 -41.45 0.78
N GLN A 918 -4.86 -40.12 0.84
CA GLN A 918 -3.93 -39.29 0.06
C GLN A 918 -2.66 -38.92 0.86
N GLY A 919 -2.75 -38.90 2.19
CA GLY A 919 -1.67 -38.42 3.06
C GLY A 919 -1.46 -36.91 2.94
N MET A 920 -0.26 -36.47 3.35
CA MET A 920 0.24 -35.10 3.19
C MET A 920 1.74 -35.17 2.82
N PRO A 921 2.08 -35.61 1.60
CA PRO A 921 3.47 -35.83 1.20
C PRO A 921 4.28 -34.52 1.04
N ALA A 922 3.61 -33.41 0.70
CA ALA A 922 4.20 -32.09 0.54
C ALA A 922 3.44 -31.08 1.43
N PRO A 923 3.75 -30.99 2.73
CA PRO A 923 3.15 -29.97 3.58
C PRO A 923 3.61 -28.56 3.15
N PRO A 924 2.81 -27.50 3.37
CA PRO A 924 3.17 -26.12 2.99
C PRO A 924 4.49 -25.64 3.61
N ASN A 925 4.89 -26.27 4.72
CA ASN A 925 6.14 -26.02 5.39
C ASN A 925 6.75 -27.38 5.80
N SER A 926 8.01 -27.60 5.45
CA SER A 926 8.74 -28.84 5.74
C SER A 926 8.85 -29.16 7.24
N THR A 927 8.77 -28.14 8.11
CA THR A 927 8.76 -28.32 9.57
C THR A 927 7.49 -28.98 10.10
N LEU A 928 6.42 -29.06 9.30
CA LEU A 928 5.18 -29.73 9.69
C LEU A 928 5.31 -31.25 9.68
N GLY A 929 6.24 -31.81 8.89
CA GLY A 929 6.38 -33.24 8.68
C GLY A 929 5.39 -33.79 7.67
N ALA A 930 5.82 -34.81 6.91
CA ALA A 930 4.98 -35.45 5.91
C ALA A 930 4.13 -36.57 6.53
N MET A 931 2.88 -36.71 6.07
CA MET A 931 2.02 -37.84 6.42
C MET A 931 1.95 -38.81 5.22
N PRO A 932 2.21 -40.11 5.40
CA PRO A 932 2.14 -41.08 4.30
C PRO A 932 0.69 -41.30 3.85
N SER A 933 0.53 -41.67 2.59
CA SER A 933 -0.73 -42.21 2.04
C SER A 933 -0.94 -43.65 2.52
N TYR A 934 -2.18 -44.00 2.83
CA TYR A 934 -2.59 -45.37 3.13
C TYR A 934 -3.47 -46.01 2.06
N ALA A 935 -3.69 -45.35 0.92
CA ALA A 935 -4.51 -45.91 -0.17
C ALA A 935 -4.00 -47.29 -0.58
N ASP A 936 -2.70 -47.47 -0.82
CA ASP A 936 -2.16 -48.75 -1.27
C ASP A 936 -1.84 -49.74 -0.14
N SER A 937 -1.88 -49.27 1.11
CA SER A 937 -1.49 -50.08 2.28
C SER A 937 -2.66 -50.68 3.04
N LEU A 938 -3.85 -50.07 2.96
CA LEU A 938 -5.05 -50.49 3.68
C LEU A 938 -6.22 -50.70 2.70
N ASP A 939 -7.00 -51.76 2.92
CA ASP A 939 -8.25 -51.98 2.20
C ASP A 939 -9.40 -51.08 2.71
N ASP A 940 -10.53 -51.06 1.99
CA ASP A 940 -11.67 -50.18 2.33
C ASP A 940 -12.26 -50.47 3.71
N LYS A 941 -12.26 -51.73 4.14
CA LYS A 941 -12.76 -52.13 5.46
C LYS A 941 -11.84 -51.68 6.57
N GLN A 942 -10.53 -51.79 6.36
CA GLN A 942 -9.51 -51.33 7.29
C GLN A 942 -9.56 -49.81 7.44
N VAL A 943 -9.66 -49.06 6.33
CA VAL A 943 -9.82 -47.60 6.37
C VAL A 943 -11.11 -47.22 7.07
N ALA A 944 -12.25 -47.84 6.75
CA ALA A 944 -13.52 -47.55 7.39
C ALA A 944 -13.50 -47.83 8.90
N ALA A 945 -12.93 -48.96 9.32
CA ALA A 945 -12.77 -49.31 10.73
C ALA A 945 -11.83 -48.35 11.45
N LEU A 946 -10.74 -47.92 10.81
CA LEU A 946 -9.83 -46.91 11.34
C LEU A 946 -10.53 -45.56 11.49
N THR A 947 -11.25 -45.08 10.48
CA THR A 947 -12.01 -43.82 10.53
C THR A 947 -13.03 -43.82 11.66
N GLN A 948 -13.78 -44.91 11.85
CA GLN A 948 -14.71 -45.07 12.97
C GLN A 948 -14.00 -45.06 14.33
N TYR A 949 -12.86 -45.75 14.43
CA TYR A 949 -12.03 -45.74 15.63
C TYR A 949 -11.52 -44.33 15.96
N LEU A 950 -11.04 -43.58 14.96
CA LEU A 950 -10.57 -42.20 15.13
C LEU A 950 -11.71 -41.31 15.66
N ARG A 951 -12.91 -41.40 15.08
CA ARG A 951 -14.09 -40.66 15.57
C ARG A 951 -14.44 -41.03 17.00
N ALA A 952 -14.54 -42.31 17.31
CA ALA A 952 -14.88 -42.81 18.64
C ALA A 952 -13.83 -42.41 19.70
N ARG A 953 -12.55 -42.35 19.33
CA ARG A 953 -11.46 -41.99 20.23
C ARG A 953 -11.30 -40.48 20.41
N PHE A 954 -11.34 -39.71 19.33
CA PHE A 954 -10.92 -38.31 19.34
C PHE A 954 -12.09 -37.31 19.38
N ALA A 955 -13.31 -37.77 19.07
CA ALA A 955 -14.54 -37.00 19.24
C ALA A 955 -15.66 -37.88 19.82
N PRO A 956 -15.47 -38.45 21.03
CA PRO A 956 -16.41 -39.39 21.65
C PRO A 956 -17.78 -38.78 21.98
N ASP A 957 -17.87 -37.45 22.02
CA ASP A 957 -19.12 -36.70 22.23
C ASP A 957 -19.97 -36.58 20.96
N LYS A 958 -19.45 -37.02 19.81
CA LYS A 958 -20.13 -36.96 18.53
C LYS A 958 -20.67 -38.33 18.12
N PRO A 959 -21.80 -38.38 17.38
CA PRO A 959 -22.31 -39.65 16.88
C PRO A 959 -21.34 -40.29 15.89
N ALA A 960 -21.37 -41.62 15.84
CA ALA A 960 -20.67 -42.40 14.82
C ALA A 960 -21.22 -42.08 13.43
N TRP A 961 -20.32 -41.93 12.45
CA TRP A 961 -20.69 -41.73 11.06
C TRP A 961 -21.32 -43.00 10.47
N GLN A 962 -22.27 -42.81 9.55
CA GLN A 962 -22.95 -43.89 8.84
C GLN A 962 -22.27 -44.12 7.48
N ASP A 963 -22.45 -45.31 6.90
CA ASP A 963 -22.02 -45.66 5.53
C ASP A 963 -20.54 -45.33 5.21
N VAL A 964 -19.67 -45.51 6.20
CA VAL A 964 -18.24 -45.14 6.09
C VAL A 964 -17.54 -45.97 5.00
N GLU A 965 -17.77 -47.29 4.92
CA GLU A 965 -17.15 -48.17 3.91
C GLU A 965 -17.54 -47.77 2.48
N ALA A 966 -18.83 -47.48 2.25
CA ALA A 966 -19.30 -46.97 0.96
C ALA A 966 -18.68 -45.60 0.61
N THR A 967 -18.46 -44.76 1.62
CA THR A 967 -17.78 -43.47 1.45
C THR A 967 -16.31 -43.65 1.08
N VAL A 968 -15.61 -44.60 1.70
CA VAL A 968 -14.22 -44.94 1.34
C VAL A 968 -14.14 -45.42 -0.11
N ALA A 969 -15.00 -46.37 -0.50
CA ALA A 969 -15.02 -46.88 -1.87
C ALA A 969 -15.26 -45.77 -2.91
N ARG A 970 -16.18 -44.83 -2.62
CA ARG A 970 -16.45 -43.67 -3.48
C ARG A 970 -15.23 -42.75 -3.59
N LEU A 971 -14.58 -42.42 -2.48
CA LEU A 971 -13.43 -41.51 -2.47
C LEU A 971 -12.17 -42.15 -3.07
N ARG A 972 -11.99 -43.47 -2.94
CA ARG A 972 -10.90 -44.20 -3.59
C ARG A 972 -11.09 -44.31 -5.10
N ALA A 973 -12.32 -44.35 -5.58
CA ALA A 973 -12.65 -44.33 -7.00
C ALA A 973 -12.53 -42.93 -7.63
N ALA A 974 -12.50 -41.87 -6.80
CA ALA A 974 -12.24 -40.51 -7.26
C ALA A 974 -10.74 -40.34 -7.55
N PRO A 975 -10.36 -39.54 -8.56
CA PRO A 975 -8.95 -39.22 -8.79
C PRO A 975 -8.34 -38.51 -7.57
N ALA A 976 -7.06 -38.77 -7.31
CA ALA A 976 -6.32 -38.06 -6.27
C ALA A 976 -6.13 -36.59 -6.66
N HIS A 977 -6.37 -35.68 -5.70
CA HIS A 977 -6.23 -34.23 -5.86
C HIS A 977 -4.93 -33.73 -5.24
#